data_AF-A0A653DBT9-F1
#
_entry.id   AF-A0A653DBT9-F1
#
_cell.length_a   1.000
_cell.length_b   1.000
_cell.length_c   1.000
_cell.angle_alpha   90.00
_cell.angle_beta   90.00
_cell.angle_gamma   90.00
#
_symmetry.space_group_name_H-M   'P 1'
#
loop_
_entity.id
_entity.type
_entity.pdbx_description
1 polymer ?
#
loop_
_entity_poly.entity_id
_entity_poly.type
_entity_poly.pdbx_seq_one_letter_code
_entity_poly.pdbx_strand_id
1 'polypeptide(L)'
;MWGGINLLLLLQWKYWILRIRSPLGMTCDFLFVIVIAVITLARNSTSGGTWHEKTIYQPFCASTKPIPYLCPNNTNFIDSSRPVKHPTRIIYSPENPHLAKIMNIFMVFGYEVEPKKNRKALEAYFRMNASTTLAGIQFDDSYSKATDLRNMKNFKASIRFPAEIGQSSISNWATHELIEREYGAGPPQGSSSYYKEEFLSLQQILGLAFIFSRDGSIDLDLAHLNESNSKIAKWVESKRFPQMYMQRFPYGEWWDDKGPRTAESLYSLKFLCALLPFVANTVKWIVLEKERQLKEFIKIMGLSTWMYWLSWFLQCYIYLLVLMTIFLILMLAPIVKQPIFPYSNSSIVLSFFLVYSAALVAFILATSALFPKATRAVICSIVFRIAAFALFNLVSTKGMAVQLAACLWPDTAICIGLEIIWKYEKQTEGCQRHNLFEPVTHERNTSLGLVILMLILDIFIYMFLAIYIEAIYPSEFGTHYPWNFLCKPSYWRPKRDTESNDIRDNKRVRSGFLEAEPKGLKAGVQIKGLTKVYGSTTAVDGLSLNLYENQITVLLGRNGAGKTTTISMLSGMITPTSGTAILNGYDIRRDMRFLRKCIGICPQHNILYDNLTVEEHLYFYSRIKALPKKEIKAEIKSYLVSMEFTNKRKKQAKSLSGGMKRKLCICIALCGNSKIVMLDEPTSGLDPNNRRKLWDLLLKHRTGKTILLTTHFMDEADVLGDRIAIMAGGELKCCGSSFFLKKLYGSGYILVIDKGPRCDVPKITALLKSSVPEVQGRLNNASRSFGLN
;
A
#
# COMPACT_ATOMS: atom_id res chain seq x y z
N MET A 1 -28.18 -20.36 -10.45
CA MET A 1 -26.92 -19.96 -9.77
C MET A 1 -26.19 -18.96 -10.67
N TRP A 2 -26.33 -17.65 -10.44
CA TRP A 2 -25.52 -16.66 -11.15
C TRP A 2 -24.07 -16.79 -10.66
N GLY A 3 -23.16 -17.26 -11.53
CA GLY A 3 -21.77 -17.55 -11.16
C GLY A 3 -21.01 -16.31 -10.70
N GLY A 4 -20.09 -16.48 -9.75
CA GLY A 4 -19.27 -15.39 -9.19
C GLY A 4 -18.51 -14.57 -10.24
N ILE A 5 -18.16 -15.18 -11.38
CA ILE A 5 -17.51 -14.53 -12.53
C ILE A 5 -18.40 -13.42 -13.13
N ASN A 6 -19.70 -13.65 -13.29
CA ASN A 6 -20.61 -12.65 -13.88
C ASN A 6 -20.76 -11.41 -13.00
N LEU A 7 -20.65 -11.59 -11.68
CA LEU A 7 -20.70 -10.50 -10.71
C LEU A 7 -19.36 -9.76 -10.65
N LEU A 8 -18.24 -10.47 -10.78
CA LEU A 8 -16.91 -9.85 -10.95
C LEU A 8 -16.88 -8.98 -12.21
N LEU A 9 -17.34 -9.49 -13.35
CA LEU A 9 -17.42 -8.74 -14.61
C LEU A 9 -18.34 -7.51 -14.49
N LEU A 10 -19.43 -7.62 -13.73
CA LEU A 10 -20.31 -6.47 -13.46
C LEU A 10 -19.58 -5.38 -12.65
N LEU A 11 -18.78 -5.77 -11.66
CA LEU A 11 -17.96 -4.83 -10.89
C LEU A 11 -16.90 -4.17 -11.77
N GLN A 12 -16.20 -4.94 -12.61
CA GLN A 12 -15.24 -4.38 -13.57
C GLN A 12 -15.92 -3.38 -14.51
N TRP A 13 -17.09 -3.72 -15.04
CA TRP A 13 -17.89 -2.80 -15.86
C TRP A 13 -18.23 -1.49 -15.12
N LYS A 14 -18.65 -1.58 -13.84
CA LYS A 14 -18.91 -0.41 -13.00
C LYS A 14 -17.66 0.47 -12.89
N TYR A 15 -16.53 -0.12 -12.50
CA TYR A 15 -15.29 0.62 -12.27
C TYR A 15 -14.75 1.26 -13.54
N TRP A 16 -14.85 0.55 -14.67
CA TRP A 16 -14.48 1.08 -15.98
C TRP A 16 -15.27 2.35 -16.33
N ILE A 17 -16.61 2.32 -16.17
CA ILE A 17 -17.46 3.49 -16.43
C ILE A 17 -17.13 4.65 -15.48
N LEU A 18 -16.98 4.35 -14.19
CA LEU A 18 -16.65 5.38 -13.20
C LEU A 18 -15.34 6.09 -13.54
N ARG A 19 -14.35 5.34 -14.01
CA ARG A 19 -13.03 5.87 -14.33
C ARG A 19 -13.02 6.67 -15.65
N ILE A 20 -13.67 6.18 -16.70
CA ILE A 20 -13.83 6.94 -17.97
C ILE A 20 -14.49 8.30 -17.75
N ARG A 21 -15.44 8.37 -16.82
CA ARG A 21 -16.17 9.60 -16.50
C ARG A 21 -15.46 10.52 -15.51
N SER A 22 -14.24 10.18 -15.10
CA SER A 22 -13.32 11.04 -14.36
C SER A 22 -12.05 11.31 -15.18
N PRO A 23 -12.17 12.00 -16.34
CA PRO A 23 -11.08 12.10 -17.31
C PRO A 23 -9.85 12.80 -16.74
N LEU A 24 -10.03 13.85 -15.91
CA LEU A 24 -8.93 14.62 -15.33
C LEU A 24 -7.91 13.74 -14.59
N GLY A 25 -8.38 12.77 -13.81
CA GLY A 25 -7.49 11.86 -13.08
C GLY A 25 -6.70 10.96 -14.04
N MET A 26 -7.39 10.32 -14.99
CA MET A 26 -6.74 9.48 -15.99
C MET A 26 -5.73 10.26 -16.83
N THR A 27 -6.09 11.46 -17.31
CA THR A 27 -5.18 12.29 -18.11
C THR A 27 -3.94 12.70 -17.33
N CYS A 28 -4.07 13.03 -16.05
CA CYS A 28 -2.92 13.33 -15.20
C CYS A 28 -2.01 12.10 -15.01
N ASP A 29 -2.60 10.92 -14.78
CA ASP A 29 -1.84 9.67 -14.61
C ASP A 29 -0.99 9.35 -15.86
N PHE A 30 -1.57 9.43 -17.07
CA PHE A 30 -0.82 9.22 -18.32
C PHE A 30 0.18 10.34 -18.60
N LEU A 31 -0.21 11.61 -18.41
CA LEU A 31 0.64 12.76 -18.70
C LEU A 31 1.92 12.74 -17.85
N PHE A 32 1.82 12.44 -16.55
CA PHE A 32 3.00 12.39 -15.68
C PHE A 32 3.98 11.28 -16.10
N VAL A 33 3.47 10.09 -16.46
CA VAL A 33 4.30 8.99 -16.95
C VAL A 33 5.02 9.39 -18.25
N ILE A 34 4.30 10.01 -19.18
CA ILE A 34 4.88 10.45 -20.46
C ILE A 34 5.90 11.57 -20.24
N VAL A 35 5.55 12.61 -19.46
CA VAL A 35 6.44 13.76 -19.18
C VAL A 35 7.73 13.29 -18.52
N ILE A 36 7.65 12.41 -17.54
CA ILE A 36 8.86 11.90 -16.86
C ILE A 36 9.67 10.99 -17.77
N ALA A 37 9.04 10.16 -18.60
CA ALA A 37 9.74 9.38 -19.60
C ALA A 37 10.49 10.29 -20.59
N VAL A 38 9.84 11.37 -21.08
CA VAL A 38 10.45 12.36 -21.98
C VAL A 38 11.60 13.11 -21.29
N ILE A 39 11.45 13.53 -20.03
CA ILE A 39 12.55 14.16 -19.25
C ILE A 39 13.73 13.21 -19.13
N THR A 40 13.45 11.91 -18.98
CA THR A 40 14.48 10.87 -18.86
C THR A 40 15.21 10.64 -20.18
N LEU A 41 14.47 10.62 -21.30
CA LEU A 41 15.02 10.51 -22.66
C LEU A 41 15.80 11.76 -23.11
N ALA A 42 15.30 12.95 -22.80
CA ALA A 42 15.94 14.22 -23.16
C ALA A 42 17.32 14.37 -22.51
N ARG A 43 17.50 13.84 -21.29
CA ARG A 43 18.82 13.75 -20.65
C ARG A 43 19.76 12.89 -21.50
N ASN A 44 19.37 11.67 -21.85
CA ASN A 44 20.24 10.77 -22.61
C ASN A 44 20.62 11.34 -23.99
N SER A 45 19.78 12.19 -24.59
CA SER A 45 20.13 12.88 -25.85
C SER A 45 21.15 14.01 -25.67
N THR A 46 21.24 14.61 -24.49
CA THR A 46 22.11 15.79 -24.22
C THR A 46 23.45 15.39 -23.59
N SER A 47 23.51 14.25 -22.90
CA SER A 47 24.74 13.61 -22.49
C SER A 47 25.44 12.98 -23.71
N GLY A 48 26.25 13.77 -24.42
CA GLY A 48 27.16 13.25 -25.45
C GLY A 48 28.26 12.42 -24.79
N GLY A 49 28.00 11.13 -24.56
CA GLY A 49 29.03 10.21 -24.10
C GLY A 49 30.06 9.97 -25.20
N THR A 50 31.28 9.62 -24.79
CA THR A 50 32.38 9.30 -25.70
C THR A 50 32.76 7.84 -25.55
N TRP A 51 32.82 7.11 -26.68
CA TRP A 51 33.41 5.78 -26.72
C TRP A 51 34.93 5.91 -26.58
N HIS A 52 35.50 5.16 -25.64
CA HIS A 52 36.93 5.03 -25.48
C HIS A 52 37.36 3.65 -25.99
N GLU A 53 38.28 3.63 -26.95
CA GLU A 53 38.88 2.41 -27.47
C GLU A 53 39.64 1.65 -26.39
N LYS A 54 39.88 0.35 -26.65
CA LYS A 54 40.66 -0.53 -25.77
C LYS A 54 41.98 0.13 -25.38
N THR A 55 42.18 0.35 -24.08
CA THR A 55 43.39 0.98 -23.57
C THR A 55 44.44 -0.09 -23.27
N ILE A 56 45.40 -0.22 -24.19
CA ILE A 56 46.58 -1.06 -23.99
C ILE A 56 47.68 -0.18 -23.38
N TYR A 57 47.94 -0.38 -22.09
CA TYR A 57 49.03 0.30 -21.42
C TYR A 57 50.37 -0.27 -21.88
N GLN A 58 51.31 0.60 -22.25
CA GLN A 58 52.66 0.17 -22.60
C GLN A 58 53.39 -0.31 -21.34
N PRO A 59 54.25 -1.36 -21.45
CA PRO A 59 55.09 -1.76 -20.35
C PRO A 59 56.04 -0.61 -20.01
N PHE A 60 56.10 -0.24 -18.73
CA PHE A 60 57.09 0.71 -18.24
C PHE A 60 58.16 -0.05 -17.46
N CYS A 61 59.42 0.35 -17.63
CA CYS A 61 60.50 -0.24 -16.88
C CYS A 61 60.52 0.39 -15.49
N ALA A 62 60.31 -0.44 -14.46
CA ALA A 62 60.30 -0.02 -13.07
C ALA A 62 61.72 0.22 -12.51
N SER A 63 62.78 -0.07 -13.29
CA SER A 63 64.18 -0.02 -12.86
C SER A 63 65.04 1.04 -13.57
N THR A 64 64.51 1.82 -14.52
CA THR A 64 65.32 2.70 -15.41
C THR A 64 65.53 4.13 -14.92
N LYS A 65 65.00 4.52 -13.77
CA LYS A 65 65.35 5.79 -13.11
C LYS A 65 66.19 5.50 -11.87
N PRO A 66 67.28 6.24 -11.62
CA PRO A 66 68.23 5.92 -10.55
C PRO A 66 67.59 6.20 -9.20
N ILE A 67 66.81 5.25 -8.67
CA ILE A 67 66.39 5.16 -7.26
C ILE A 67 66.21 6.55 -6.57
N PRO A 68 65.56 7.58 -7.17
CA PRO A 68 65.74 8.95 -6.67
C PRO A 68 64.82 9.26 -5.50
N TYR A 69 63.88 8.36 -5.21
CA TYR A 69 62.91 8.46 -4.13
C TYR A 69 63.32 7.64 -2.89
N LEU A 70 64.51 7.05 -2.87
CA LEU A 70 65.05 6.33 -1.70
C LEU A 70 66.18 7.09 -0.98
N CYS A 71 66.42 8.34 -1.36
CA CYS A 71 67.27 9.27 -0.64
C CYS A 71 66.47 10.56 -0.38
N PRO A 72 66.15 10.91 0.88
CA PRO A 72 65.37 12.11 1.19
C PRO A 72 66.08 13.45 0.89
N ASN A 73 67.27 13.42 0.28
CA ASN A 73 68.10 14.61 0.07
C ASN A 73 68.15 15.14 -1.38
N ASN A 74 67.36 14.61 -2.33
CA ASN A 74 67.29 15.18 -3.68
C ASN A 74 65.95 15.92 -3.90
N THR A 75 65.94 17.20 -3.54
CA THR A 75 64.78 18.09 -3.41
C THR A 75 64.12 18.55 -4.72
N ASN A 76 64.54 18.09 -5.89
CA ASN A 76 64.19 18.79 -7.14
C ASN A 76 62.89 18.32 -7.83
N PHE A 77 62.11 17.42 -7.22
CA PHE A 77 60.76 17.08 -7.69
C PHE A 77 59.77 16.83 -6.53
N ILE A 78 60.02 17.43 -5.36
CA ILE A 78 58.97 17.61 -4.36
C ILE A 78 58.14 18.78 -4.87
N ASP A 79 56.94 18.49 -5.37
CA ASP A 79 55.90 19.49 -5.57
C ASP A 79 55.76 20.24 -4.22
N SER A 80 56.18 21.51 -4.20
CA SER A 80 56.31 22.36 -3.01
C SER A 80 54.96 22.72 -2.37
N SER A 81 53.88 22.06 -2.79
CA SER A 81 52.51 22.27 -2.36
C SER A 81 52.01 21.30 -1.28
N ARG A 82 52.86 20.41 -0.73
CA ARG A 82 52.44 19.46 0.33
C ARG A 82 53.25 19.60 1.63
N PRO A 83 52.67 20.19 2.70
CA PRO A 83 53.30 20.33 4.00
C PRO A 83 52.89 19.19 4.95
N VAL A 84 53.03 17.93 4.53
CA VAL A 84 52.78 16.78 5.41
C VAL A 84 54.09 16.02 5.57
N LYS A 85 54.57 15.90 6.81
CA LYS A 85 55.65 14.98 7.17
C LYS A 85 55.30 13.61 6.60
N HIS A 86 55.96 13.19 5.53
CA HIS A 86 55.79 11.85 5.00
C HIS A 86 56.16 10.86 6.12
N PRO A 87 55.29 9.91 6.48
CA PRO A 87 55.63 8.92 7.49
C PRO A 87 56.81 8.08 6.99
N THR A 88 57.92 8.08 7.72
CA THR A 88 59.13 7.33 7.37
C THR A 88 59.22 5.99 8.11
N ARG A 89 58.22 5.63 8.91
CA ARG A 89 58.24 4.42 9.76
C ARG A 89 57.61 3.21 9.10
N ILE A 90 58.33 2.10 9.13
CA ILE A 90 57.91 0.78 8.69
C ILE A 90 57.90 -0.14 9.90
N ILE A 91 56.81 -0.89 10.10
CA ILE A 91 56.72 -1.88 11.17
C ILE A 91 56.70 -3.29 10.61
N TYR A 92 57.32 -4.26 11.28
CA TYR A 92 57.29 -5.65 10.84
C TYR A 92 57.04 -6.66 11.96
N SER A 93 56.53 -7.83 11.61
CA SER A 93 56.26 -8.95 12.52
C SER A 93 56.51 -10.27 11.78
N PRO A 94 57.04 -11.31 12.44
CA PRO A 94 57.40 -11.39 13.85
C PRO A 94 58.83 -10.89 14.17
N GLU A 95 59.08 -10.61 15.45
CA GLU A 95 60.41 -10.21 15.96
C GLU A 95 61.38 -11.41 15.90
N ASN A 96 62.35 -11.34 14.98
CA ASN A 96 63.42 -12.34 14.83
C ASN A 96 64.73 -11.63 14.41
N PRO A 97 65.88 -11.90 15.04
CA PRO A 97 67.18 -11.31 14.67
C PRO A 97 67.56 -11.50 13.20
N HIS A 98 67.20 -12.62 12.58
CA HIS A 98 67.49 -12.86 11.16
C HIS A 98 66.58 -12.05 10.22
N LEU A 99 65.32 -11.83 10.60
CA LEU A 99 64.42 -10.91 9.88
C LEU A 99 64.87 -9.46 10.06
N ALA A 100 65.40 -9.10 11.23
CA ALA A 100 65.97 -7.78 11.49
C ALA A 100 67.10 -7.46 10.50
N LYS A 101 68.00 -8.40 10.21
CA LYS A 101 69.06 -8.21 9.19
C LYS A 101 68.50 -7.86 7.80
N ILE A 102 67.43 -8.53 7.38
CA ILE A 102 66.76 -8.26 6.10
C ILE A 102 66.10 -6.88 6.12
N MET A 103 65.45 -6.57 7.23
CA MET A 103 64.75 -5.31 7.42
C MET A 103 65.68 -4.10 7.58
N ASN A 104 66.95 -4.29 7.98
CA ASN A 104 67.95 -3.22 8.07
C ASN A 104 68.21 -2.51 6.74
N ILE A 105 67.91 -3.16 5.61
CA ILE A 105 68.02 -2.54 4.29
C ILE A 105 67.07 -1.34 4.14
N PHE A 106 65.91 -1.36 4.78
CA PHE A 106 65.02 -0.21 4.76
C PHE A 106 65.63 1.02 5.47
N MET A 107 66.50 0.80 6.49
CA MET A 107 67.25 1.88 7.14
C MET A 107 68.31 2.49 6.23
N VAL A 108 68.95 1.69 5.37
CA VAL A 108 69.88 2.18 4.32
C VAL A 108 69.18 3.17 3.39
N PHE A 109 67.89 2.95 3.11
CA PHE A 109 67.06 3.80 2.26
C PHE A 109 66.30 4.90 3.02
N GLY A 110 66.67 5.18 4.28
CA GLY A 110 66.13 6.30 5.06
C GLY A 110 64.80 6.05 5.77
N TYR A 111 64.35 4.80 5.88
CA TYR A 111 63.14 4.43 6.64
C TYR A 111 63.49 3.96 8.07
N GLU A 112 62.71 4.40 9.06
CA GLU A 112 62.79 3.89 10.44
C GLU A 112 62.06 2.55 10.54
N VAL A 113 62.69 1.52 11.12
CA VAL A 113 62.08 0.18 11.18
C VAL A 113 61.90 -0.29 12.63
N GLU A 114 60.68 -0.72 13.00
CA GLU A 114 60.38 -1.28 14.32
C GLU A 114 59.84 -2.73 14.25
N PRO A 115 60.43 -3.68 15.01
CA PRO A 115 59.88 -5.02 15.16
C PRO A 115 58.68 -5.05 16.13
N LYS A 116 57.73 -5.96 15.88
CA LYS A 116 56.64 -6.33 16.80
C LYS A 116 56.54 -7.85 16.93
N LYS A 117 56.19 -8.31 18.13
CA LYS A 117 56.21 -9.74 18.51
C LYS A 117 55.30 -10.62 17.64
N ASN A 118 54.05 -10.19 17.44
CA ASN A 118 53.01 -10.97 16.77
C ASN A 118 52.14 -10.07 15.89
N ARG A 119 51.43 -10.67 14.92
CA ARG A 119 50.44 -9.99 14.07
C ARG A 119 49.47 -9.09 14.85
N LYS A 120 48.93 -9.56 15.98
CA LYS A 120 47.98 -8.77 16.80
C LYS A 120 48.61 -7.51 17.41
N ALA A 121 49.89 -7.59 17.78
CA ALA A 121 50.62 -6.45 18.34
C ALA A 121 50.95 -5.42 17.23
N LEU A 122 51.26 -5.90 16.02
CA LEU A 122 51.43 -5.06 14.85
C LEU A 122 50.12 -4.31 14.52
N GLU A 123 48.99 -5.02 14.50
CA GLU A 123 47.67 -4.43 14.26
C GLU A 123 47.28 -3.40 15.33
N ALA A 124 47.51 -3.69 16.62
CA ALA A 124 47.24 -2.76 17.70
C ALA A 124 48.10 -1.49 17.61
N TYR A 125 49.38 -1.62 17.29
CA TYR A 125 50.29 -0.48 17.12
C TYR A 125 49.89 0.38 15.92
N PHE A 126 49.57 -0.26 14.79
CA PHE A 126 49.15 0.44 13.59
C PHE A 126 47.84 1.22 13.81
N ARG A 127 46.90 0.68 14.60
CA ARG A 127 45.67 1.38 15.00
C ARG A 127 45.93 2.64 15.84
N MET A 128 46.97 2.63 16.68
CA MET A 128 47.31 3.78 17.53
C MET A 128 48.14 4.84 16.78
N ASN A 129 49.01 4.43 15.86
CA ASN A 129 50.02 5.28 15.21
C ASN A 129 49.89 5.31 13.67
N ALA A 130 48.66 5.31 13.16
CA ALA A 130 48.38 5.26 11.71
C ALA A 130 48.89 6.49 10.93
N SER A 131 48.97 7.66 11.57
CA SER A 131 49.43 8.90 10.93
C SER A 131 50.95 9.00 10.75
N THR A 132 51.71 8.22 11.53
CA THR A 132 53.18 8.23 11.53
C THR A 132 53.80 7.01 10.87
N THR A 133 53.00 5.99 10.55
CA THR A 133 53.45 4.72 9.97
C THR A 133 53.09 4.66 8.49
N LEU A 134 54.06 4.36 7.64
CA LEU A 134 53.86 4.25 6.19
C LEU A 134 53.20 2.92 5.81
N ALA A 135 53.81 1.81 6.26
CA ALA A 135 53.36 0.47 5.94
C ALA A 135 53.77 -0.54 7.02
N GLY A 136 52.98 -1.61 7.15
CA GLY A 136 53.31 -2.78 7.95
C GLY A 136 53.69 -3.97 7.09
N ILE A 137 54.86 -4.58 7.31
CA ILE A 137 55.30 -5.80 6.63
C ILE A 137 55.01 -7.00 7.53
N GLN A 138 54.02 -7.78 7.14
CA GLN A 138 53.63 -8.99 7.84
C GLN A 138 54.30 -10.19 7.19
N PHE A 139 55.24 -10.81 7.89
CA PHE A 139 55.75 -12.13 7.55
C PHE A 139 54.87 -13.21 8.20
N ASP A 140 55.04 -14.46 7.76
CA ASP A 140 54.36 -15.60 8.37
C ASP A 140 54.84 -15.81 9.82
N ASP A 141 53.93 -16.14 10.74
CA ASP A 141 54.24 -16.30 12.16
C ASP A 141 55.21 -17.48 12.39
N SER A 142 55.29 -18.41 11.42
CA SER A 142 56.26 -19.52 11.36
C SER A 142 57.72 -19.06 11.36
N TYR A 143 58.00 -17.83 10.88
CA TYR A 143 59.36 -17.30 10.85
C TYR A 143 59.87 -16.79 12.20
N SER A 144 59.04 -16.76 13.25
CA SER A 144 59.48 -16.40 14.61
C SER A 144 60.56 -17.34 15.17
N LYS A 145 60.57 -18.61 14.72
CA LYS A 145 61.51 -19.65 15.18
C LYS A 145 62.54 -20.06 14.13
N ALA A 146 62.53 -19.45 12.95
CA ALA A 146 63.40 -19.83 11.84
C ALA A 146 64.82 -19.29 12.04
N THR A 147 65.80 -20.20 12.04
CA THR A 147 67.24 -19.89 12.17
C THR A 147 67.93 -19.68 10.81
N ASP A 148 67.45 -20.34 9.74
CA ASP A 148 68.00 -20.22 8.38
C ASP A 148 66.95 -19.73 7.37
N LEU A 149 66.87 -18.41 7.20
CA LEU A 149 66.03 -17.78 6.17
C LEU A 149 66.64 -17.82 4.76
N ARG A 150 67.93 -18.19 4.63
CA ARG A 150 68.67 -18.21 3.34
C ARG A 150 68.23 -19.33 2.40
N ASN A 151 67.80 -20.48 2.96
CA ASN A 151 67.47 -21.69 2.19
C ASN A 151 65.97 -21.85 1.91
N MET A 152 65.12 -20.92 2.33
CA MET A 152 63.68 -20.99 2.10
C MET A 152 63.35 -20.74 0.62
N LYS A 153 62.76 -21.74 -0.03
CA LYS A 153 62.38 -21.67 -1.46
C LYS A 153 61.23 -20.69 -1.72
N ASN A 154 60.25 -20.64 -0.82
CA ASN A 154 59.05 -19.82 -0.97
C ASN A 154 58.95 -18.82 0.19
N PHE A 155 59.43 -17.60 -0.04
CA PHE A 155 59.31 -16.53 0.93
C PHE A 155 57.99 -15.78 0.75
N LYS A 156 57.17 -15.69 1.81
CA LYS A 156 55.88 -15.00 1.77
C LYS A 156 55.86 -13.81 2.72
N ALA A 157 55.68 -12.62 2.18
CA ALA A 157 55.41 -11.39 2.93
C ALA A 157 54.12 -10.74 2.43
N SER A 158 53.41 -10.09 3.33
CA SER A 158 52.25 -9.25 3.01
C SER A 158 52.56 -7.81 3.43
N ILE A 159 52.59 -6.90 2.47
CA ILE A 159 52.72 -5.46 2.74
C ILE A 159 51.33 -4.89 2.99
N ARG A 160 51.14 -4.20 4.10
CA ARG A 160 49.86 -3.64 4.56
C ARG A 160 49.97 -2.12 4.62
N PHE A 161 49.06 -1.43 3.93
CA PHE A 161 48.95 0.03 3.92
C PHE A 161 47.73 0.50 4.70
N PRO A 162 47.71 1.77 5.17
CA PRO A 162 46.49 2.39 5.67
C PRO A 162 45.52 2.65 4.50
N ALA A 163 44.21 2.61 4.77
CA ALA A 163 43.19 2.85 3.74
C ALA A 163 43.27 4.26 3.11
N GLU A 164 43.60 5.28 3.90
CA GLU A 164 43.96 6.62 3.38
C GLU A 164 45.20 7.11 4.15
N ILE A 165 46.25 7.50 3.42
CA ILE A 165 47.47 8.05 4.00
C ILE A 165 47.12 9.38 4.67
N GLY A 166 47.24 9.45 6.00
CA GLY A 166 47.05 10.68 6.78
C GLY A 166 45.71 10.84 7.51
N GLN A 167 44.77 9.90 7.40
CA GLN A 167 43.56 9.91 8.23
C GLN A 167 43.62 8.85 9.34
N SER A 168 43.21 9.23 10.56
CA SER A 168 43.15 8.34 11.72
C SER A 168 41.75 7.75 11.91
N SER A 169 41.26 6.96 10.94
CA SER A 169 40.00 6.22 11.09
C SER A 169 40.23 4.80 11.60
N ILE A 170 39.31 4.32 12.44
CA ILE A 170 39.36 3.02 13.14
C ILE A 170 39.36 1.82 12.16
N SER A 171 38.92 2.00 10.92
CA SER A 171 38.81 0.96 9.89
C SER A 171 40.04 0.83 8.97
N ASN A 172 41.11 1.60 9.15
CA ASN A 172 42.17 1.74 8.15
C ASN A 172 43.09 0.52 7.93
N TRP A 173 43.01 -0.51 8.76
CA TRP A 173 43.79 -1.77 8.59
C TRP A 173 43.10 -2.80 7.68
N ALA A 174 41.82 -2.58 7.34
CA ALA A 174 41.00 -3.48 6.51
C ALA A 174 41.24 -3.24 5.01
N THR A 175 42.47 -3.50 4.53
CA THR A 175 42.86 -3.37 3.10
C THR A 175 42.07 -4.25 2.13
N HIS A 176 41.21 -5.14 2.63
CA HIS A 176 40.28 -5.93 1.81
C HIS A 176 38.98 -5.17 1.46
N GLU A 177 38.69 -4.07 2.16
CA GLU A 177 37.56 -3.16 1.89
C GLU A 177 37.98 -1.94 1.04
N LEU A 178 39.23 -1.93 0.57
CA LEU A 178 39.87 -0.82 -0.16
C LEU A 178 39.63 -0.84 -1.68
N ILE A 179 38.94 -1.86 -2.18
CA ILE A 179 38.55 -1.89 -3.58
C ILE A 179 37.56 -0.75 -3.79
N GLU A 180 37.83 0.09 -4.79
CA GLU A 180 37.06 1.29 -5.09
C GLU A 180 35.56 0.97 -5.09
N ARG A 181 34.80 1.55 -4.15
CA ARG A 181 33.39 1.18 -3.87
C ARG A 181 32.43 1.39 -5.06
N GLU A 182 32.90 2.10 -6.09
CA GLU A 182 32.18 2.38 -7.32
C GLU A 182 33.14 2.30 -8.50
N TYR A 183 33.16 1.17 -9.20
CA TYR A 183 33.74 1.10 -10.53
C TYR A 183 32.96 2.05 -11.45
N GLY A 184 33.62 3.11 -11.92
CA GLY A 184 33.18 3.82 -13.11
C GLY A 184 33.26 2.90 -14.33
N ALA A 185 32.60 3.26 -15.44
CA ALA A 185 32.70 2.49 -16.67
C ALA A 185 34.14 2.43 -17.23
N GLY A 186 35.00 3.38 -16.86
CA GLY A 186 36.40 3.44 -17.28
C GLY A 186 37.41 2.81 -16.32
N PRO A 187 38.69 2.75 -16.73
CA PRO A 187 39.75 2.24 -15.88
C PRO A 187 39.79 3.05 -14.58
N PRO A 188 40.05 2.42 -13.42
CA PRO A 188 40.07 3.10 -12.14
C PRO A 188 41.06 4.29 -12.19
N GLN A 189 40.51 5.50 -12.18
CA GLN A 189 41.28 6.76 -12.24
C GLN A 189 41.62 7.29 -10.83
N GLY A 190 41.53 6.45 -9.81
CA GLY A 190 41.90 6.78 -8.44
C GLY A 190 43.30 7.39 -8.35
N SER A 191 43.40 8.50 -7.63
CA SER A 191 44.66 9.19 -7.35
C SER A 191 45.66 8.36 -6.53
N SER A 192 45.24 7.18 -6.05
CA SER A 192 46.06 6.09 -5.51
C SER A 192 46.80 5.36 -6.64
N SER A 193 47.65 6.09 -7.36
CA SER A 193 48.67 5.40 -8.14
C SER A 193 49.57 4.70 -7.12
N TYR A 194 49.66 3.37 -7.18
CA TYR A 194 50.65 2.55 -6.45
C TYR A 194 52.08 3.14 -6.50
N TYR A 195 52.36 3.94 -7.54
CA TYR A 195 53.57 4.74 -7.70
C TYR A 195 53.65 5.97 -6.76
N LYS A 196 52.56 6.71 -6.57
CA LYS A 196 52.46 7.87 -5.65
C LYS A 196 52.41 7.45 -4.18
N GLU A 197 51.97 6.24 -3.89
CA GLU A 197 51.84 5.70 -2.52
C GLU A 197 53.08 4.91 -2.06
N GLU A 198 54.18 4.95 -2.81
CA GLU A 198 55.44 4.25 -2.50
C GLU A 198 55.31 2.72 -2.32
N PHE A 199 54.19 2.12 -2.74
CA PHE A 199 53.99 0.66 -2.69
C PHE A 199 55.05 -0.04 -3.54
N LEU A 200 55.26 0.45 -4.76
CA LEU A 200 56.18 -0.17 -5.70
C LEU A 200 57.63 -0.07 -5.22
N SER A 201 58.02 1.05 -4.62
CA SER A 201 59.35 1.22 -4.02
C SER A 201 59.53 0.29 -2.82
N LEU A 202 58.56 0.19 -1.91
CA LEU A 202 58.64 -0.73 -0.78
C LEU A 202 58.70 -2.20 -1.22
N GLN A 203 57.95 -2.59 -2.25
CA GLN A 203 58.02 -3.93 -2.83
C GLN A 203 59.39 -4.22 -3.43
N GLN A 204 59.99 -3.26 -4.14
CA GLN A 204 61.32 -3.39 -4.73
C GLN A 204 62.41 -3.51 -3.66
N ILE A 205 62.39 -2.66 -2.63
CA ILE A 205 63.33 -2.72 -1.50
C ILE A 205 63.23 -4.07 -0.78
N LEU A 206 62.00 -4.54 -0.55
CA LEU A 206 61.77 -5.84 0.10
C LEU A 206 62.34 -6.99 -0.75
N GLY A 207 62.09 -6.97 -2.06
CA GLY A 207 62.64 -7.96 -2.99
C GLY A 207 64.17 -7.94 -3.03
N LEU A 208 64.76 -6.73 -3.09
CA LEU A 208 66.20 -6.52 -2.98
C LEU A 208 66.75 -7.11 -1.69
N ALA A 209 66.07 -6.88 -0.57
CA ALA A 209 66.50 -7.36 0.72
C ALA A 209 66.60 -8.88 0.80
N PHE A 210 65.70 -9.59 0.14
CA PHE A 210 65.79 -11.05 0.02
C PHE A 210 66.91 -11.50 -0.91
N ILE A 211 67.09 -10.84 -2.05
CA ILE A 211 68.16 -11.18 -3.00
C ILE A 211 69.53 -11.00 -2.33
N PHE A 212 69.73 -9.89 -1.61
CA PHE A 212 70.96 -9.64 -0.86
C PHE A 212 71.20 -10.65 0.25
N SER A 213 70.16 -10.98 1.03
CA SER A 213 70.26 -11.99 2.08
C SER A 213 70.65 -13.37 1.55
N ARG A 214 70.21 -13.72 0.33
CA ARG A 214 70.50 -15.00 -0.32
C ARG A 214 71.86 -15.06 -1.04
N ASP A 215 72.28 -13.97 -1.68
CA ASP A 215 73.58 -13.88 -2.37
C ASP A 215 74.74 -13.97 -1.36
N GLY A 216 74.53 -13.60 -0.10
CA GLY A 216 75.51 -13.73 0.98
C GLY A 216 76.72 -12.79 0.87
N SER A 217 76.80 -12.01 -0.21
CA SER A 217 77.90 -11.08 -0.55
C SER A 217 77.96 -9.82 0.33
N ILE A 218 76.90 -9.49 1.07
CA ILE A 218 76.75 -8.26 1.86
C ILE A 218 76.23 -8.64 3.25
N ASP A 219 77.04 -8.41 4.30
CA ASP A 219 76.60 -8.53 5.69
C ASP A 219 75.79 -7.30 6.10
N LEU A 220 74.51 -7.52 6.41
CA LEU A 220 73.50 -6.50 6.73
C LEU A 220 73.39 -6.24 8.23
N ASP A 221 74.52 -6.30 8.94
CA ASP A 221 74.59 -6.06 10.37
C ASP A 221 74.66 -4.55 10.67
N LEU A 222 73.96 -4.13 11.74
CA LEU A 222 73.82 -2.73 12.18
C LEU A 222 75.16 -1.98 12.31
N ALA A 223 76.26 -2.69 12.59
CA ALA A 223 77.58 -2.11 12.81
C ALA A 223 78.29 -1.64 11.52
N HIS A 224 77.95 -2.17 10.33
CA HIS A 224 78.63 -1.87 9.07
C HIS A 224 77.76 -1.11 8.05
N LEU A 225 76.60 -0.58 8.47
CA LEU A 225 75.60 0.04 7.60
C LEU A 225 76.19 1.07 6.60
N ASN A 226 77.11 1.93 7.05
CA ASN A 226 77.74 2.95 6.20
C ASN A 226 78.70 2.38 5.14
N GLU A 227 79.43 1.30 5.44
CA GLU A 227 80.27 0.60 4.46
C GLU A 227 79.42 -0.19 3.45
N SER A 228 78.34 -0.82 3.94
CA SER A 228 77.39 -1.53 3.09
C SER A 228 76.67 -0.62 2.12
N ASN A 229 76.45 0.68 2.39
CA ASN A 229 75.89 1.62 1.41
C ASN A 229 76.73 1.71 0.14
N SER A 230 78.06 1.81 0.29
CA SER A 230 79.00 1.86 -0.84
C SER A 230 79.11 0.52 -1.58
N LYS A 231 79.02 -0.61 -0.85
CA LYS A 231 79.03 -1.96 -1.43
C LYS A 231 77.72 -2.31 -2.14
N ILE A 232 76.58 -1.88 -1.61
CA ILE A 232 75.26 -2.03 -2.22
C ILE A 232 75.21 -1.21 -3.51
N ALA A 233 75.67 0.05 -3.49
CA ALA A 233 75.76 0.87 -4.70
C ALA A 233 76.65 0.23 -5.78
N LYS A 234 77.86 -0.24 -5.40
CA LYS A 234 78.75 -0.95 -6.32
C LYS A 234 78.21 -2.31 -6.77
N TRP A 235 77.46 -3.03 -5.95
CA TRP A 235 76.83 -4.31 -6.31
C TRP A 235 75.70 -4.09 -7.32
N VAL A 236 74.88 -3.04 -7.13
CA VAL A 236 73.82 -2.62 -8.05
C VAL A 236 74.39 -2.19 -9.40
N GLU A 237 75.57 -1.54 -9.41
CA GLU A 237 76.27 -1.17 -10.64
C GLU A 237 76.97 -2.36 -11.33
N SER A 238 77.51 -3.32 -10.57
CA SER A 238 78.32 -4.43 -11.10
C SER A 238 77.51 -5.64 -11.58
N LYS A 239 76.40 -6.01 -10.90
CA LYS A 239 75.47 -7.04 -11.38
C LYS A 239 74.31 -6.34 -12.08
N ARG A 240 74.23 -6.45 -13.42
CA ARG A 240 73.10 -5.96 -14.22
C ARG A 240 71.79 -6.43 -13.58
N PHE A 241 71.08 -5.51 -12.94
CA PHE A 241 69.78 -5.79 -12.35
C PHE A 241 68.84 -6.31 -13.44
N PRO A 242 68.04 -7.37 -13.20
CA PRO A 242 67.03 -7.77 -14.17
C PRO A 242 66.06 -6.60 -14.36
N GLN A 243 65.91 -6.14 -15.60
CA GLN A 243 64.99 -5.07 -15.93
C GLN A 243 63.56 -5.54 -15.67
N MET A 244 62.93 -4.97 -14.64
CA MET A 244 61.57 -5.31 -14.25
C MET A 244 60.61 -4.43 -15.05
N TYR A 245 59.97 -5.03 -16.06
CA TYR A 245 58.90 -4.38 -16.80
C TYR A 245 57.58 -4.63 -16.09
N MET A 246 56.84 -3.56 -15.84
CA MET A 246 55.48 -3.62 -15.32
C MET A 246 54.53 -3.08 -16.37
N GLN A 247 53.42 -3.79 -16.54
CA GLN A 247 52.36 -3.40 -17.44
C GLN A 247 51.06 -3.38 -16.64
N ARG A 248 50.31 -2.28 -16.75
CA ARG A 248 48.94 -2.25 -16.22
C ARG A 248 48.09 -3.20 -17.04
N PHE A 249 47.13 -3.87 -16.39
CA PHE A 249 46.19 -4.72 -17.11
C PHE A 249 45.49 -3.92 -18.22
N PRO A 250 45.40 -4.45 -19.44
CA PRO A 250 44.67 -3.78 -20.51
C PRO A 250 43.21 -3.64 -20.09
N TYR A 251 42.63 -2.47 -20.38
CA TYR A 251 41.22 -2.22 -20.11
C TYR A 251 40.43 -2.29 -21.41
N GLY A 252 39.25 -2.91 -21.36
CA GLY A 252 38.36 -3.09 -22.51
C GLY A 252 37.86 -1.76 -23.08
N GLU A 253 37.14 -1.85 -24.19
CA GLU A 253 36.39 -0.70 -24.71
C GLU A 253 35.30 -0.31 -23.72
N TRP A 254 35.11 0.98 -23.50
CA TRP A 254 34.15 1.47 -22.51
C TRP A 254 33.52 2.80 -22.93
N TRP A 255 32.34 3.06 -22.37
CA TRP A 255 31.55 4.25 -22.64
C TRP A 255 31.63 5.23 -21.47
N ASP A 256 32.15 6.43 -21.72
CA ASP A 256 32.18 7.50 -20.72
C ASP A 256 30.94 8.40 -20.87
N ASP A 257 29.98 8.24 -19.97
CA ASP A 257 28.89 9.20 -19.82
C ASP A 257 29.35 10.32 -18.87
N LYS A 258 29.65 11.50 -19.45
CA LYS A 258 30.05 12.72 -18.70
C LYS A 258 28.93 13.32 -17.83
N GLY A 259 27.76 12.67 -17.75
CA GLY A 259 26.68 13.08 -16.86
C GLY A 259 27.10 13.07 -15.39
N PRO A 260 26.56 13.97 -14.54
CA PRO A 260 26.87 13.96 -13.11
C PRO A 260 26.39 12.65 -12.48
N ARG A 261 27.26 11.96 -11.72
CA ARG A 261 26.97 10.69 -11.00
C ARG A 261 25.74 10.78 -10.09
N THR A 262 25.43 11.99 -9.58
CA THR A 262 24.20 12.29 -8.82
C THR A 262 22.91 12.04 -9.62
N ALA A 263 22.99 11.91 -10.94
CA ALA A 263 21.83 11.70 -11.77
C ALA A 263 21.39 10.21 -11.86
N GLU A 264 22.12 9.28 -11.23
CA GLU A 264 21.75 7.87 -11.14
C GLU A 264 20.63 7.60 -10.12
N SER A 265 20.77 8.16 -8.91
CA SER A 265 19.71 8.11 -7.89
C SER A 265 18.44 8.84 -8.32
N LEU A 266 18.58 9.83 -9.22
CA LEU A 266 17.46 10.56 -9.80
C LEU A 266 16.57 9.70 -10.72
N TYR A 267 17.06 8.61 -11.31
CA TYR A 267 16.19 7.73 -12.13
C TYR A 267 15.13 7.02 -11.29
N SER A 268 15.52 6.47 -10.13
CA SER A 268 14.59 5.87 -9.18
C SER A 268 13.58 6.88 -8.64
N LEU A 269 14.02 8.11 -8.33
CA LEU A 269 13.12 9.19 -7.90
C LEU A 269 12.13 9.59 -8.99
N LYS A 270 12.60 9.78 -10.23
CA LYS A 270 11.75 10.10 -11.39
C LYS A 270 10.66 9.03 -11.56
N PHE A 271 11.02 7.75 -11.48
CA PHE A 271 10.06 6.66 -11.58
C PHE A 271 8.99 6.71 -10.48
N LEU A 272 9.38 6.93 -9.22
CA LEU A 272 8.42 7.07 -8.11
C LEU A 272 7.46 8.27 -8.31
N CYS A 273 7.99 9.40 -8.78
CA CYS A 273 7.21 10.58 -9.09
C CYS A 273 6.21 10.35 -10.23
N ALA A 274 6.57 9.56 -11.25
CA ALA A 274 5.69 9.24 -12.38
C ALA A 274 4.41 8.52 -11.95
N LEU A 275 4.51 7.68 -10.92
CA LEU A 275 3.40 6.90 -10.41
C LEU A 275 2.60 7.61 -9.32
N LEU A 276 3.04 8.80 -8.87
CA LEU A 276 2.41 9.50 -7.74
C LEU A 276 0.93 9.84 -8.00
N PRO A 277 0.55 10.39 -9.16
CA PRO A 277 -0.86 10.67 -9.45
C PRO A 277 -1.72 9.41 -9.41
N PHE A 278 -1.22 8.31 -9.99
CA PHE A 278 -1.93 7.03 -10.01
C PHE A 278 -2.24 6.51 -8.60
N VAL A 279 -1.24 6.52 -7.71
CA VAL A 279 -1.42 6.07 -6.32
C VAL A 279 -2.37 6.98 -5.57
N ALA A 280 -2.18 8.30 -5.66
CA ALA A 280 -3.04 9.28 -5.00
C ALA A 280 -4.50 9.14 -5.44
N ASN A 281 -4.75 9.04 -6.75
CA ASN A 281 -6.08 8.88 -7.31
C ASN A 281 -6.72 7.55 -6.89
N THR A 282 -5.97 6.45 -6.95
CA THR A 282 -6.49 5.11 -6.61
C THR A 282 -6.85 5.01 -5.13
N VAL A 283 -5.96 5.46 -4.23
CA VAL A 283 -6.22 5.52 -2.78
C VAL A 283 -7.45 6.39 -2.50
N LYS A 284 -7.55 7.57 -3.13
CA LYS A 284 -8.69 8.47 -2.99
C LYS A 284 -10.00 7.78 -3.35
N TRP A 285 -10.07 7.08 -4.48
CA TRP A 285 -11.31 6.43 -4.91
C TRP A 285 -11.75 5.28 -3.99
N ILE A 286 -10.81 4.45 -3.55
CA ILE A 286 -11.12 3.32 -2.63
C ILE A 286 -11.62 3.87 -1.29
N VAL A 287 -10.93 4.86 -0.72
CA VAL A 287 -11.31 5.43 0.58
C VAL A 287 -12.57 6.27 0.46
N LEU A 288 -12.83 6.93 -0.68
CA LEU A 288 -14.08 7.66 -0.90
C LEU A 288 -15.29 6.72 -0.99
N GLU A 289 -15.15 5.50 -1.54
CA GLU A 289 -16.21 4.48 -1.46
C GLU A 289 -16.48 4.05 -0.01
N LYS A 290 -15.43 3.97 0.82
CA LYS A 290 -15.54 3.67 2.26
C LYS A 290 -16.20 4.81 3.03
N GLU A 291 -15.75 6.04 2.82
CA GLU A 291 -16.23 7.27 3.46
C GLU A 291 -17.73 7.50 3.17
N ARG A 292 -18.18 7.20 1.94
CA ARG A 292 -19.59 7.31 1.54
C ARG A 292 -20.43 6.07 1.85
N GLN A 293 -19.85 5.07 2.52
CA GLN A 293 -20.52 3.83 2.91
C GLN A 293 -21.08 3.01 1.72
N LEU A 294 -20.58 3.28 0.50
CA LEU A 294 -20.97 2.57 -0.71
C LEU A 294 -20.57 1.09 -0.62
N LYS A 295 -19.41 0.80 -0.01
CA LYS A 295 -18.93 -0.56 0.21
C LYS A 295 -19.90 -1.39 1.06
N GLU A 296 -20.33 -0.86 2.20
CA GLU A 296 -21.25 -1.56 3.10
C GLU A 296 -22.62 -1.72 2.45
N PHE A 297 -23.09 -0.70 1.73
CA PHE A 297 -24.34 -0.78 1.00
C PHE A 297 -24.36 -1.91 -0.04
N ILE A 298 -23.29 -2.07 -0.83
CA ILE A 298 -23.19 -3.19 -1.79
C ILE A 298 -23.10 -4.55 -1.07
N LYS A 299 -22.39 -4.62 0.07
CA LYS A 299 -22.32 -5.86 0.88
C LYS A 299 -23.71 -6.27 1.36
N ILE A 300 -24.52 -5.33 1.82
CA ILE A 300 -25.89 -5.61 2.29
C ILE A 300 -26.80 -6.03 1.13
N MET A 301 -26.59 -5.47 -0.07
CA MET A 301 -27.32 -5.89 -1.27
C MET A 301 -26.93 -7.28 -1.79
N GLY A 302 -25.97 -7.96 -1.17
CA GLY A 302 -25.65 -9.37 -1.44
C GLY A 302 -24.28 -9.64 -2.02
N LEU A 303 -23.39 -8.65 -2.15
CA LEU A 303 -22.01 -8.88 -2.57
C LEU A 303 -21.16 -9.42 -1.42
N SER A 304 -20.27 -10.37 -1.73
CA SER A 304 -19.30 -10.87 -0.76
C SER A 304 -18.06 -9.98 -0.66
N THR A 305 -17.44 -9.90 0.53
CA THR A 305 -16.29 -9.03 0.80
C THR A 305 -15.05 -9.38 -0.04
N TRP A 306 -14.77 -10.66 -0.27
CA TRP A 306 -13.58 -11.06 -1.06
C TRP A 306 -13.71 -10.63 -2.53
N MET A 307 -14.92 -10.66 -3.09
CA MET A 307 -15.17 -10.22 -4.47
C MET A 307 -14.94 -8.73 -4.63
N TYR A 308 -15.28 -7.94 -3.61
CA TYR A 308 -14.99 -6.51 -3.60
C TYR A 308 -13.49 -6.25 -3.72
N TRP A 309 -12.67 -6.88 -2.88
CA TRP A 309 -11.21 -6.72 -2.92
C TRP A 309 -10.60 -7.23 -4.21
N LEU A 310 -11.00 -8.42 -4.67
CA LEU A 310 -10.51 -8.97 -5.93
C LEU A 310 -10.87 -8.05 -7.11
N SER A 311 -12.06 -7.45 -7.10
CA SER A 311 -12.48 -6.55 -8.18
C SER A 311 -11.63 -5.27 -8.22
N TRP A 312 -11.33 -4.68 -7.06
CA TRP A 312 -10.42 -3.53 -6.96
C TRP A 312 -9.00 -3.90 -7.36
N PHE A 313 -8.49 -5.04 -6.88
CA PHE A 313 -7.16 -5.54 -7.24
C PHE A 313 -7.01 -5.68 -8.76
N LEU A 314 -7.92 -6.40 -9.41
CA LEU A 314 -7.87 -6.62 -10.86
C LEU A 314 -7.99 -5.33 -11.65
N GLN A 315 -8.90 -4.43 -11.27
CA GLN A 315 -9.07 -3.16 -11.97
C GLN A 315 -7.83 -2.26 -11.86
N CYS A 316 -7.24 -2.16 -10.67
CA CYS A 316 -6.04 -1.37 -10.43
C CYS A 316 -4.83 -2.00 -11.11
N TYR A 317 -4.71 -3.33 -11.08
CA TYR A 317 -3.65 -4.08 -11.73
C TYR A 317 -3.68 -3.89 -13.26
N ILE A 318 -4.82 -4.14 -13.92
CA ILE A 318 -4.95 -3.95 -15.38
C ILE A 318 -4.59 -2.53 -15.80
N TYR A 319 -5.02 -1.52 -15.04
CA TYR A 319 -4.70 -0.14 -15.36
C TYR A 319 -3.22 0.19 -15.17
N LEU A 320 -2.61 -0.30 -14.08
CA LEU A 320 -1.19 -0.11 -13.84
C LEU A 320 -0.34 -0.85 -14.88
N LEU A 321 -0.78 -2.02 -15.34
CA LEU A 321 -0.15 -2.73 -16.45
C LEU A 321 -0.09 -1.89 -17.72
N VAL A 322 -1.19 -1.24 -18.09
CA VAL A 322 -1.21 -0.33 -19.25
C VAL A 322 -0.22 0.82 -19.06
N LEU A 323 -0.17 1.44 -17.88
CA LEU A 323 0.80 2.50 -17.60
C LEU A 323 2.26 2.01 -17.66
N MET A 324 2.55 0.83 -17.10
CA MET A 324 3.90 0.26 -17.09
C MET A 324 4.36 -0.15 -18.48
N THR A 325 3.47 -0.73 -19.29
CA THR A 325 3.80 -1.08 -20.69
C THR A 325 4.07 0.16 -21.52
N ILE A 326 3.30 1.25 -21.37
CA ILE A 326 3.58 2.53 -22.04
C ILE A 326 4.93 3.08 -21.59
N PHE A 327 5.20 3.10 -20.28
CA PHE A 327 6.48 3.55 -19.75
C PHE A 327 7.64 2.73 -20.30
N LEU A 328 7.52 1.39 -20.31
CA LEU A 328 8.54 0.49 -20.84
C LEU A 328 8.78 0.70 -22.33
N ILE A 329 7.72 0.84 -23.13
CA ILE A 329 7.83 1.14 -24.57
C ILE A 329 8.57 2.46 -24.77
N LEU A 330 8.26 3.51 -24.01
CA LEU A 330 8.97 4.80 -24.12
C LEU A 330 10.46 4.69 -23.74
N MET A 331 10.80 3.82 -22.78
CA MET A 331 12.19 3.65 -22.32
C MET A 331 13.04 2.75 -23.23
N LEU A 332 12.41 1.74 -23.86
CA LEU A 332 13.08 0.77 -24.74
C LEU A 332 13.06 1.17 -26.22
N ALA A 333 12.06 1.93 -26.67
CA ALA A 333 11.93 2.28 -28.07
C ALA A 333 13.09 3.21 -28.49
N PRO A 334 13.68 2.99 -29.68
CA PRO A 334 14.74 3.85 -30.23
C PRO A 334 14.15 5.16 -30.79
N ILE A 335 13.41 5.90 -29.96
CA ILE A 335 12.85 7.21 -30.29
C ILE A 335 13.97 8.27 -30.34
N VAL A 336 15.03 8.04 -29.57
CA VAL A 336 16.24 8.87 -29.47
C VAL A 336 17.45 8.03 -29.90
N LYS A 337 18.54 8.69 -30.32
CA LYS A 337 19.78 8.06 -30.84
C LYS A 337 20.33 6.88 -30.01
N GLN A 338 20.03 6.82 -28.71
CA GLN A 338 20.28 5.64 -27.88
C GLN A 338 19.08 5.36 -26.95
N PRO A 339 18.56 4.12 -26.89
CA PRO A 339 17.57 3.71 -25.89
C PRO A 339 18.18 3.73 -24.48
N ILE A 340 17.34 3.74 -23.44
CA ILE A 340 17.82 3.82 -22.04
C ILE A 340 18.39 2.48 -21.55
N PHE A 341 17.86 1.37 -22.06
CA PHE A 341 18.35 0.01 -21.78
C PHE A 341 18.66 -0.73 -23.10
N PRO A 342 19.78 -0.42 -23.77
CA PRO A 342 20.20 -1.10 -25.00
C PRO A 342 20.53 -2.60 -24.82
N TYR A 343 21.09 -3.00 -23.67
CA TYR A 343 21.67 -4.34 -23.46
C TYR A 343 20.76 -5.28 -22.66
N SER A 344 19.88 -4.74 -21.81
CA SER A 344 18.99 -5.55 -20.97
C SER A 344 17.87 -6.24 -21.76
N ASN A 345 17.54 -7.49 -21.39
CA ASN A 345 16.45 -8.22 -22.05
C ASN A 345 15.07 -7.66 -21.65
N SER A 346 14.32 -7.17 -22.64
CA SER A 346 12.99 -6.56 -22.47
C SER A 346 11.99 -7.43 -21.69
N SER A 347 12.06 -8.77 -21.83
CA SER A 347 11.15 -9.70 -21.17
C SER A 347 11.38 -9.75 -19.65
N ILE A 348 12.63 -9.66 -19.21
CA ILE A 348 12.99 -9.70 -17.78
C ILE A 348 12.58 -8.39 -17.12
N VAL A 349 12.90 -7.26 -17.76
CA VAL A 349 12.51 -5.93 -17.29
C VAL A 349 10.99 -5.82 -17.21
N LEU A 350 10.25 -6.29 -18.22
CA LEU A 350 8.80 -6.37 -18.18
C LEU A 350 8.32 -7.21 -16.99
N SER A 351 8.85 -8.42 -16.82
CA SER A 351 8.46 -9.33 -15.73
C SER A 351 8.66 -8.70 -14.35
N PHE A 352 9.75 -7.97 -14.15
CA PHE A 352 10.01 -7.22 -12.93
C PHE A 352 8.95 -6.14 -12.68
N PHE A 353 8.59 -5.33 -13.69
CA PHE A 353 7.53 -4.33 -13.57
C PHE A 353 6.14 -4.95 -13.37
N LEU A 354 5.85 -6.12 -13.97
CA LEU A 354 4.60 -6.85 -13.75
C LEU A 354 4.46 -7.26 -12.28
N VAL A 355 5.49 -7.88 -11.70
CA VAL A 355 5.47 -8.30 -10.28
C VAL A 355 5.38 -7.09 -9.36
N TYR A 356 6.18 -6.04 -9.62
CA TYR A 356 6.11 -4.79 -8.87
C TYR A 356 4.70 -4.18 -8.91
N SER A 357 4.04 -4.19 -10.08
CA SER A 357 2.70 -3.62 -10.22
C SER A 357 1.67 -4.36 -9.36
N ALA A 358 1.76 -5.69 -9.25
CA ALA A 358 0.92 -6.47 -8.35
C ALA A 358 1.20 -6.16 -6.86
N ALA A 359 2.47 -6.06 -6.47
CA ALA A 359 2.89 -5.72 -5.11
C ALA A 359 2.44 -4.31 -4.71
N LEU A 360 2.59 -3.32 -5.60
CA LEU A 360 2.14 -1.95 -5.38
C LEU A 360 0.62 -1.88 -5.20
N VAL A 361 -0.16 -2.61 -6.00
CA VAL A 361 -1.62 -2.65 -5.83
C VAL A 361 -2.00 -3.27 -4.49
N ALA A 362 -1.36 -4.37 -4.08
CA ALA A 362 -1.60 -4.97 -2.76
C ALA A 362 -1.29 -3.97 -1.62
N PHE A 363 -0.18 -3.25 -1.72
CA PHE A 363 0.20 -2.20 -0.77
C PHE A 363 -0.81 -1.03 -0.73
N ILE A 364 -1.32 -0.59 -1.89
CA ILE A 364 -2.37 0.44 -1.97
C ILE A 364 -3.66 -0.01 -1.27
N LEU A 365 -4.06 -1.27 -1.47
CA LEU A 365 -5.24 -1.82 -0.81
C LEU A 365 -5.05 -1.89 0.72
N ALA A 366 -3.88 -2.33 1.19
CA ALA A 366 -3.55 -2.37 2.61
C ALA A 366 -3.53 -0.97 3.26
N THR A 367 -2.87 0.00 2.63
CA THR A 367 -2.83 1.39 3.12
C THR A 367 -4.20 2.06 3.09
N SER A 368 -5.02 1.80 2.07
CA SER A 368 -6.40 2.31 2.01
C SER A 368 -7.30 1.79 3.13
N ALA A 369 -7.02 0.59 3.66
CA ALA A 369 -7.80 -0.01 4.74
C ALA A 369 -7.64 0.75 6.07
N LEU A 370 -6.45 1.32 6.32
CA LEU A 370 -6.10 2.03 7.56
C LEU A 370 -6.86 3.35 7.75
N PHE A 371 -7.23 4.02 6.66
CA PHE A 371 -7.77 5.37 6.72
C PHE A 371 -9.29 5.40 6.45
N PRO A 372 -10.09 6.08 7.29
CA PRO A 372 -11.52 6.22 7.04
C PRO A 372 -11.88 7.44 6.18
N LYS A 373 -11.00 8.45 6.07
CA LYS A 373 -11.22 9.68 5.27
C LYS A 373 -10.25 9.74 4.09
N ALA A 374 -10.74 10.10 2.91
CA ALA A 374 -9.96 10.04 1.68
C ALA A 374 -8.79 11.04 1.65
N THR A 375 -8.97 12.25 2.17
CA THR A 375 -7.92 13.29 2.19
C THR A 375 -6.69 12.87 2.98
N ARG A 376 -6.89 12.29 4.18
CA ARG A 376 -5.81 11.78 5.03
C ARG A 376 -5.06 10.62 4.38
N ALA A 377 -5.79 9.73 3.72
CA ALA A 377 -5.21 8.59 3.03
C ALA A 377 -4.27 9.01 1.89
N VAL A 378 -4.68 10.01 1.08
CA VAL A 378 -3.86 10.55 -0.01
C VAL A 378 -2.58 11.18 0.53
N ILE A 379 -2.67 12.06 1.54
CA ILE A 379 -1.49 12.72 2.12
C ILE A 379 -0.53 11.67 2.69
N CYS A 380 -1.02 10.69 3.45
CA CYS A 380 -0.18 9.63 3.99
C CYS A 380 0.46 8.77 2.89
N SER A 381 -0.25 8.47 1.80
CA SER A 381 0.32 7.71 0.68
C SER A 381 1.48 8.43 -0.01
N ILE A 382 1.42 9.77 -0.09
CA ILE A 382 2.53 10.59 -0.62
C ILE A 382 3.70 10.60 0.35
N VAL A 383 3.45 10.79 1.65
CA VAL A 383 4.49 10.76 2.69
C VAL A 383 5.19 9.41 2.75
N PHE A 384 4.42 8.31 2.65
CA PHE A 384 4.95 6.95 2.57
C PHE A 384 5.93 6.77 1.42
N ARG A 385 5.68 7.37 0.25
CA ARG A 385 6.62 7.31 -0.87
C ARG A 385 7.89 8.11 -0.66
N ILE A 386 7.78 9.30 -0.09
CA ILE A 386 8.95 10.11 0.25
C ILE A 386 9.81 9.38 1.28
N ALA A 387 9.18 8.77 2.29
CA ALA A 387 9.85 7.96 3.30
C ALA A 387 10.51 6.70 2.69
N ALA A 388 9.86 6.03 1.74
CA ALA A 388 10.44 4.91 1.02
C ALA A 388 11.71 5.33 0.26
N PHE A 389 11.67 6.46 -0.46
CA PHE A 389 12.86 6.97 -1.15
C PHE A 389 13.98 7.36 -0.17
N ALA A 390 13.65 7.96 0.97
CA ALA A 390 14.64 8.24 2.02
C ALA A 390 15.27 6.95 2.57
N LEU A 391 14.46 5.92 2.83
CA LEU A 391 14.92 4.61 3.29
C LEU A 391 15.85 3.93 2.28
N PHE A 392 15.53 4.02 0.98
CA PHE A 392 16.39 3.54 -0.09
C PHE A 392 17.81 4.14 -0.02
N ASN A 393 17.92 5.47 0.12
CA ASN A 393 19.23 6.14 0.20
C ASN A 393 20.04 5.70 1.43
N LEU A 394 19.37 5.42 2.56
CA LEU A 394 20.04 4.93 3.78
C LEU A 394 20.53 3.48 3.67
N VAL A 395 19.81 2.65 2.91
CA VAL A 395 20.02 1.19 2.86
C VAL A 395 20.87 0.76 1.66
N SER A 396 20.97 1.56 0.59
CA SER A 396 21.75 1.23 -0.62
C SER A 396 23.25 0.93 -0.33
N THR A 397 23.79 1.46 0.77
CA THR A 397 25.19 1.21 1.21
C THR A 397 25.36 0.09 2.25
N LYS A 398 24.27 -0.57 2.66
CA LYS A 398 24.28 -1.60 3.72
C LYS A 398 24.33 -3.03 3.14
N GLY A 399 24.56 -4.01 4.01
CA GLY A 399 24.63 -5.42 3.62
C GLY A 399 23.29 -6.02 3.16
N MET A 400 23.37 -7.20 2.53
CA MET A 400 22.26 -7.89 1.86
C MET A 400 21.00 -8.06 2.73
N ALA A 401 21.14 -8.47 3.99
CA ALA A 401 19.99 -8.70 4.86
C ALA A 401 19.19 -7.41 5.12
N VAL A 402 19.87 -6.26 5.26
CA VAL A 402 19.23 -4.96 5.47
C VAL A 402 18.53 -4.50 4.19
N GLN A 403 19.14 -4.74 3.03
CA GLN A 403 18.54 -4.43 1.73
C GLN A 403 17.28 -5.26 1.46
N LEU A 404 17.34 -6.58 1.70
CA LEU A 404 16.17 -7.46 1.56
C LEU A 404 15.06 -7.13 2.56
N ALA A 405 15.40 -6.75 3.80
CA ALA A 405 14.41 -6.30 4.77
C ALA A 405 13.74 -4.99 4.33
N ALA A 406 14.49 -4.05 3.74
CA ALA A 406 13.91 -2.84 3.18
C ALA A 406 12.98 -3.14 2.00
N CYS A 407 13.31 -4.13 1.16
CA CYS A 407 12.47 -4.56 0.03
C CYS A 407 11.04 -4.97 0.40
N LEU A 408 10.75 -5.28 1.68
CA LEU A 408 9.38 -5.50 2.16
C LEU A 408 8.45 -4.31 1.82
N TRP A 409 9.00 -3.11 1.66
CA TRP A 409 8.29 -1.95 1.17
C TRP A 409 8.44 -1.83 -0.37
N PRO A 410 7.37 -2.02 -1.17
CA PRO A 410 7.48 -2.14 -2.63
C PRO A 410 8.11 -0.92 -3.32
N ASP A 411 7.85 0.29 -2.83
CA ASP A 411 8.45 1.52 -3.37
C ASP A 411 9.97 1.59 -3.14
N THR A 412 10.53 0.87 -2.14
CA THR A 412 11.99 0.74 -1.98
C THR A 412 12.57 -0.39 -2.83
N ALA A 413 11.84 -1.50 -2.95
CA ALA A 413 12.24 -2.63 -3.77
C ALA A 413 12.40 -2.24 -5.24
N ILE A 414 11.52 -1.37 -5.75
CA ILE A 414 11.65 -0.85 -7.11
C ILE A 414 12.88 0.05 -7.27
N CYS A 415 13.23 0.87 -6.27
CA CYS A 415 14.45 1.68 -6.31
C CYS A 415 15.71 0.81 -6.34
N ILE A 416 15.77 -0.23 -5.50
CA ILE A 416 16.89 -1.17 -5.45
C ILE A 416 16.97 -1.97 -6.75
N GLY A 417 15.83 -2.48 -7.26
CA GLY A 417 15.80 -3.22 -8.52
C GLY A 417 16.20 -2.39 -9.73
N LEU A 418 15.76 -1.12 -9.82
CA LEU A 418 16.20 -0.19 -10.87
C LEU A 418 17.69 0.15 -10.76
N GLU A 419 18.23 0.30 -9.54
CA GLU A 419 19.66 0.51 -9.31
C GLU A 419 20.49 -0.69 -9.81
N ILE A 420 20.03 -1.92 -9.56
CA ILE A 420 20.68 -3.15 -10.04
C ILE A 420 20.65 -3.22 -11.57
N ILE A 421 19.48 -2.97 -12.19
CA ILE A 421 19.35 -2.97 -13.66
C ILE A 421 20.29 -1.92 -14.28
N TRP A 422 20.36 -0.73 -13.70
CA TRP A 422 21.25 0.34 -14.18
C TRP A 422 22.73 -0.03 -14.06
N LYS A 423 23.14 -0.72 -12.99
CA LYS A 423 24.52 -1.18 -12.82
C LYS A 423 24.90 -2.24 -13.84
N TYR A 424 24.01 -3.19 -14.12
CA TYR A 424 24.21 -4.17 -15.20
C TYR A 424 24.31 -3.51 -16.58
N GLU A 425 23.54 -2.44 -16.80
CA GLU A 425 23.59 -1.68 -18.05
C GLU A 425 24.93 -0.95 -18.22
N LYS A 426 25.48 -0.38 -17.13
CA LYS A 426 26.79 0.27 -17.12
C LYS A 426 27.95 -0.68 -17.40
N GLN A 427 27.83 -1.93 -16.96
CA GLN A 427 28.83 -2.98 -17.21
C GLN A 427 28.72 -3.58 -18.63
N THR A 428 27.84 -3.05 -19.48
CA THR A 428 27.56 -3.47 -20.87
C THR A 428 27.08 -4.92 -21.05
N GLU A 429 27.02 -5.73 -19.99
CA GLU A 429 26.41 -7.08 -20.00
C GLU A 429 24.88 -7.02 -20.10
N GLY A 430 24.27 -6.00 -19.48
CA GLY A 430 22.82 -5.87 -19.35
C GLY A 430 22.19 -6.94 -18.46
N CYS A 431 20.93 -6.75 -18.07
CA CYS A 431 20.21 -7.76 -17.29
C CYS A 431 19.80 -8.94 -18.19
N GLN A 432 20.53 -10.06 -18.09
CA GLN A 432 20.28 -11.29 -18.83
C GLN A 432 19.69 -12.40 -17.95
N ARG A 433 19.15 -13.46 -18.58
CA ARG A 433 18.48 -14.55 -17.85
C ARG A 433 19.44 -15.35 -16.97
N HIS A 434 20.70 -15.47 -17.37
CA HIS A 434 21.73 -16.19 -16.62
C HIS A 434 22.22 -15.38 -15.40
N ASN A 435 22.35 -14.06 -15.54
CA ASN A 435 22.80 -13.15 -14.46
C ASN A 435 21.70 -12.76 -13.46
N LEU A 436 20.50 -13.32 -13.54
CA LEU A 436 19.35 -12.90 -12.72
C LEU A 436 19.57 -13.11 -11.21
N PHE A 437 20.25 -14.21 -10.85
CA PHE A 437 20.54 -14.56 -9.45
C PHE A 437 21.97 -14.24 -9.03
N GLU A 438 22.80 -13.75 -9.95
CA GLU A 438 24.17 -13.37 -9.68
C GLU A 438 24.25 -11.94 -9.14
N PRO A 439 25.14 -11.66 -8.19
CA PRO A 439 25.36 -10.31 -7.68
C PRO A 439 26.23 -9.50 -8.66
N VAL A 440 25.85 -8.22 -8.87
CA VAL A 440 26.56 -7.29 -9.78
C VAL A 440 27.98 -6.96 -9.33
N THR A 441 28.26 -7.11 -8.03
CA THR A 441 29.58 -6.82 -7.44
C THR A 441 29.81 -7.83 -6.32
N HIS A 442 31.01 -8.40 -6.22
CA HIS A 442 31.36 -9.40 -5.20
C HIS A 442 31.16 -8.92 -3.74
N GLU A 443 31.01 -7.61 -3.51
CA GLU A 443 30.70 -7.04 -2.19
C GLU A 443 29.19 -6.86 -1.91
N ARG A 444 28.34 -6.78 -2.95
CA ARG A 444 26.90 -6.58 -2.83
C ARG A 444 26.16 -7.87 -3.20
N ASN A 445 25.86 -8.70 -2.21
CA ASN A 445 25.22 -10.01 -2.41
C ASN A 445 23.72 -9.97 -2.82
N THR A 446 23.16 -8.81 -3.20
CA THR A 446 21.76 -8.73 -3.65
C THR A 446 21.64 -8.85 -5.16
N SER A 447 20.93 -9.88 -5.60
CA SER A 447 20.58 -10.09 -7.00
C SER A 447 19.14 -9.66 -7.30
N LEU A 448 18.86 -9.35 -8.57
CA LEU A 448 17.53 -8.93 -9.02
C LEU A 448 16.47 -10.01 -8.77
N GLY A 449 16.83 -11.29 -8.93
CA GLY A 449 15.96 -12.43 -8.67
C GLY A 449 15.46 -12.48 -7.21
N LEU A 450 16.31 -12.14 -6.24
CA LEU A 450 15.91 -12.08 -4.83
C LEU A 450 14.93 -10.94 -4.55
N VAL A 451 15.10 -9.78 -5.21
CA VAL A 451 14.15 -8.66 -5.13
C VAL A 451 12.78 -9.07 -5.69
N ILE A 452 12.74 -9.78 -6.82
CA ILE A 452 11.49 -10.30 -7.41
C ILE A 452 10.81 -11.29 -6.45
N LEU A 453 11.57 -12.21 -5.84
CA LEU A 453 11.02 -13.16 -4.86
C LEU A 453 10.44 -12.44 -3.64
N MET A 454 11.10 -11.39 -3.15
CA MET A 454 10.60 -10.57 -2.05
C MET A 454 9.30 -9.85 -2.43
N LEU A 455 9.23 -9.25 -3.63
CA LEU A 455 8.01 -8.61 -4.12
C LEU A 455 6.84 -9.59 -4.25
N ILE A 456 7.09 -10.85 -4.63
CA ILE A 456 6.05 -11.89 -4.67
C ILE A 456 5.53 -12.17 -3.26
N LEU A 457 6.42 -12.27 -2.27
CA LEU A 457 6.07 -12.46 -0.87
C LEU A 457 5.27 -11.26 -0.33
N ASP A 458 5.63 -10.03 -0.69
CA ASP A 458 4.90 -8.81 -0.32
C ASP A 458 3.45 -8.82 -0.79
N ILE A 459 3.16 -9.35 -1.98
CA ILE A 459 1.78 -9.47 -2.50
C ILE A 459 0.91 -10.23 -1.50
N PHE A 460 1.38 -11.38 -1.02
CA PHE A 460 0.63 -12.21 -0.07
C PHE A 460 0.49 -11.53 1.29
N ILE A 461 1.57 -10.92 1.79
CA ILE A 461 1.58 -10.21 3.08
C ILE A 461 0.60 -9.04 3.06
N TYR A 462 0.68 -8.17 2.05
CA TYR A 462 -0.18 -6.99 1.99
C TYR A 462 -1.64 -7.33 1.69
N MET A 463 -1.92 -8.36 0.89
CA MET A 463 -3.29 -8.83 0.69
C MET A 463 -3.89 -9.38 1.98
N PHE A 464 -3.12 -10.16 2.75
CA PHE A 464 -3.54 -10.62 4.07
C PHE A 464 -3.76 -9.44 5.02
N LEU A 465 -2.82 -8.50 5.06
CA LEU A 465 -2.89 -7.30 5.90
C LEU A 465 -4.12 -6.44 5.57
N ALA A 466 -4.45 -6.26 4.29
CA ALA A 466 -5.63 -5.51 3.86
C ALA A 466 -6.93 -6.12 4.38
N ILE A 467 -7.06 -7.46 4.29
CA ILE A 467 -8.23 -8.19 4.79
C ILE A 467 -8.28 -8.13 6.34
N TYR A 468 -7.13 -8.28 6.99
CA TYR A 468 -7.01 -8.28 8.44
C TYR A 468 -7.33 -6.92 9.06
N ILE A 469 -6.76 -5.83 8.53
CA ILE A 469 -7.01 -4.46 9.00
C ILE A 469 -8.50 -4.11 8.84
N GLU A 470 -9.13 -4.51 7.74
CA GLU A 470 -10.56 -4.24 7.55
C GLU A 470 -11.43 -4.99 8.58
N ALA A 471 -11.04 -6.22 8.95
CA ALA A 471 -11.77 -6.96 9.98
C ALA A 471 -11.72 -6.28 11.36
N ILE A 472 -10.61 -5.59 11.67
CA ILE A 472 -10.41 -4.88 12.95
C ILE A 472 -11.07 -3.49 12.93
N TYR A 473 -10.87 -2.75 11.85
CA TYR A 473 -11.38 -1.39 11.66
C TYR A 473 -12.42 -1.32 10.53
N PRO A 474 -13.60 -1.94 10.69
CA PRO A 474 -14.70 -1.70 9.79
C PRO A 474 -15.09 -0.22 9.82
N SER A 475 -15.65 0.27 8.71
CA SER A 475 -16.33 1.56 8.66
C SER A 475 -17.45 1.63 9.70
N GLU A 476 -17.95 2.84 10.00
CA GLU A 476 -19.00 3.15 11.01
C GLU A 476 -20.18 2.16 11.10
N PHE A 477 -20.49 1.45 10.02
CA PHE A 477 -21.46 0.37 9.95
C PHE A 477 -20.75 -0.96 9.61
N GLY A 478 -20.31 -1.68 10.64
CA GLY A 478 -19.74 -3.01 10.49
C GLY A 478 -19.41 -3.65 11.83
N THR A 479 -19.30 -4.97 11.85
CA THR A 479 -19.04 -5.73 13.08
C THR A 479 -17.54 -5.72 13.37
N HIS A 480 -17.12 -4.98 14.40
CA HIS A 480 -15.73 -4.97 14.85
C HIS A 480 -15.32 -6.36 15.35
N TYR A 481 -14.25 -6.91 14.80
CA TYR A 481 -13.54 -8.01 15.44
C TYR A 481 -12.41 -7.47 16.32
N PRO A 482 -12.21 -8.01 17.54
CA PRO A 482 -11.05 -7.63 18.35
C PRO A 482 -9.76 -8.02 17.63
N TRP A 483 -8.67 -7.28 17.81
CA TRP A 483 -7.39 -7.55 17.12
C TRP A 483 -6.95 -9.03 17.19
N ASN A 484 -7.13 -9.69 18.34
CA ASN A 484 -6.82 -11.11 18.54
C ASN A 484 -7.85 -12.12 18.00
N PHE A 485 -8.80 -11.73 17.15
CA PHE A 485 -9.91 -12.62 16.77
C PHE A 485 -9.45 -13.92 16.10
N LEU A 486 -8.37 -13.88 15.32
CA LEU A 486 -7.81 -15.07 14.66
C LEU A 486 -7.26 -16.09 15.67
N CYS A 487 -6.80 -15.64 16.84
CA CYS A 487 -6.28 -16.49 17.89
C CYS A 487 -7.40 -17.00 18.84
N LYS A 488 -8.64 -16.52 18.69
CA LYS A 488 -9.77 -16.95 19.52
C LYS A 488 -10.43 -18.19 18.91
N PRO A 489 -10.57 -19.30 19.67
CA PRO A 489 -11.29 -20.50 19.20
C PRO A 489 -12.73 -20.20 18.77
N SER A 490 -13.36 -19.16 19.35
CA SER A 490 -14.72 -18.73 19.02
C SER A 490 -14.91 -18.23 17.59
N TYR A 491 -13.84 -17.79 16.91
CA TYR A 491 -13.90 -17.38 15.51
C TYR A 491 -13.95 -18.60 14.57
N TRP A 492 -13.08 -19.56 14.81
CA TRP A 492 -12.97 -20.79 14.00
C TRP A 492 -14.09 -21.79 14.30
N ARG A 493 -14.57 -21.81 15.55
CA ARG A 493 -15.70 -22.60 16.00
C ARG A 493 -16.71 -21.63 16.61
N PRO A 494 -17.59 -21.02 15.79
CA PRO A 494 -18.71 -20.28 16.35
C PRO A 494 -19.43 -21.24 17.30
N LYS A 495 -19.56 -20.86 18.58
CA LYS A 495 -20.42 -21.59 19.50
C LYS A 495 -21.75 -21.73 18.78
N ARG A 496 -22.20 -22.97 18.54
CA ARG A 496 -23.63 -23.19 18.38
C ARG A 496 -24.19 -22.61 19.67
N ASP A 497 -24.92 -21.51 19.58
CA ASP A 497 -25.92 -21.22 20.58
C ASP A 497 -26.76 -22.50 20.60
N THR A 498 -26.42 -23.40 21.53
CA THR A 498 -27.29 -24.49 22.00
C THR A 498 -28.63 -23.83 22.08
N GLU A 499 -29.61 -24.39 21.38
CA GLU A 499 -31.01 -24.00 21.48
C GLU A 499 -31.29 -23.65 22.93
N SER A 500 -31.26 -22.36 23.23
CA SER A 500 -31.62 -21.88 24.54
C SER A 500 -33.13 -22.02 24.51
N ASN A 501 -33.58 -23.22 24.89
CA ASN A 501 -34.95 -23.55 25.26
C ASN A 501 -35.46 -22.65 26.40
N ASP A 502 -34.68 -21.68 26.85
CA ASP A 502 -35.16 -20.44 27.47
C ASP A 502 -35.78 -19.48 26.43
N ILE A 503 -36.72 -19.99 25.62
CA ILE A 503 -37.88 -19.18 25.26
C ILE A 503 -38.71 -19.09 26.53
N ARG A 504 -38.22 -18.34 27.53
CA ARG A 504 -39.16 -17.75 28.48
C ARG A 504 -40.03 -16.86 27.61
N ASP A 505 -41.25 -17.34 27.38
CA ASP A 505 -42.40 -16.52 27.04
C ASP A 505 -42.30 -15.24 27.88
N ASN A 506 -41.70 -14.20 27.32
CA ASN A 506 -41.76 -12.86 27.89
C ASN A 506 -43.19 -12.38 27.64
N LYS A 507 -44.12 -12.94 28.42
CA LYS A 507 -45.45 -12.44 28.76
C LYS A 507 -45.35 -11.09 29.49
N ARG A 508 -44.51 -10.17 28.98
CA ARG A 508 -44.49 -8.76 29.37
C ARG A 508 -45.07 -7.86 28.30
N VAL A 509 -45.65 -8.42 27.25
CA VAL A 509 -46.46 -7.64 26.32
C VAL A 509 -47.89 -7.63 26.85
N ARG A 510 -48.26 -6.53 27.54
CA ARG A 510 -49.61 -6.27 28.04
C ARG A 510 -50.62 -6.45 26.88
N SER A 511 -51.49 -7.45 27.00
CA SER A 511 -52.43 -7.90 25.95
C SER A 511 -53.47 -6.86 25.52
N GLY A 512 -53.56 -5.71 26.19
CA GLY A 512 -54.48 -4.63 25.81
C GLY A 512 -53.98 -3.66 24.73
N PHE A 513 -52.68 -3.62 24.43
CA PHE A 513 -52.09 -2.59 23.54
C PHE A 513 -51.65 -3.12 22.17
N LEU A 514 -51.80 -4.42 21.92
CA LEU A 514 -51.56 -5.01 20.60
C LEU A 514 -52.84 -5.60 20.04
N GLU A 515 -53.12 -5.23 18.80
CA GLU A 515 -54.12 -5.90 18.00
C GLU A 515 -53.68 -7.36 17.73
N ALA A 516 -54.66 -8.27 17.74
CA ALA A 516 -54.41 -9.68 17.46
C ALA A 516 -53.73 -9.89 16.09
N GLU A 517 -52.93 -10.94 15.99
CA GLU A 517 -52.24 -11.26 14.75
C GLU A 517 -53.22 -11.63 13.62
N PRO A 518 -53.01 -11.14 12.39
CA PRO A 518 -53.90 -11.43 11.27
C PRO A 518 -53.88 -12.92 10.92
N LYS A 519 -55.07 -13.52 10.86
CA LYS A 519 -55.26 -14.93 10.51
C LYS A 519 -55.02 -15.14 9.01
N GLY A 520 -54.20 -16.14 8.64
CA GLY A 520 -53.98 -16.55 7.25
C GLY A 520 -52.87 -15.81 6.50
N LEU A 521 -52.16 -14.85 7.13
CA LEU A 521 -51.01 -14.19 6.52
C LEU A 521 -49.69 -14.82 6.99
N LYS A 522 -48.77 -15.03 6.04
CA LYS A 522 -47.43 -15.53 6.33
C LYS A 522 -46.56 -14.40 6.90
N ALA A 523 -45.93 -14.64 8.04
CA ALA A 523 -44.96 -13.71 8.61
C ALA A 523 -43.66 -13.72 7.79
N GLY A 524 -43.40 -12.62 7.07
CA GLY A 524 -42.17 -12.44 6.29
C GLY A 524 -40.96 -12.07 7.16
N VAL A 525 -41.20 -11.38 8.30
CA VAL A 525 -40.18 -11.04 9.30
C VAL A 525 -40.75 -11.30 10.68
N GLN A 526 -40.04 -12.06 11.51
CA GLN A 526 -40.37 -12.33 12.91
C GLN A 526 -39.24 -11.84 13.79
N ILE A 527 -39.49 -10.82 14.60
CA ILE A 527 -38.52 -10.24 15.54
C ILE A 527 -38.77 -10.85 16.92
N LYS A 528 -37.74 -11.43 17.54
CA LYS A 528 -37.83 -12.14 18.84
C LYS A 528 -36.85 -11.56 19.85
N GLY A 529 -37.35 -10.72 20.76
CA GLY A 529 -36.59 -10.16 21.89
C GLY A 529 -35.36 -9.34 21.47
N LEU A 530 -35.40 -8.68 20.32
CA LEU A 530 -34.24 -8.04 19.71
C LEU A 530 -33.78 -6.86 20.57
N THR A 531 -32.52 -6.89 21.01
CA THR A 531 -31.96 -5.92 21.96
C THR A 531 -30.61 -5.41 21.47
N LYS A 532 -30.38 -4.09 21.56
CA LYS A 532 -29.09 -3.45 21.26
C LYS A 532 -28.71 -2.45 22.33
N VAL A 533 -27.53 -2.67 22.91
CA VAL A 533 -26.92 -1.77 23.91
C VAL A 533 -25.63 -1.18 23.32
N TYR A 534 -25.46 0.13 23.42
CA TYR A 534 -24.24 0.86 23.08
C TYR A 534 -23.64 1.45 24.35
N GLY A 535 -22.56 0.85 24.85
CA GLY A 535 -21.97 1.25 26.13
C GLY A 535 -23.00 1.14 27.26
N SER A 536 -23.41 2.28 27.81
CA SER A 536 -24.45 2.38 28.85
C SER A 536 -25.88 2.62 28.31
N THR A 537 -26.03 2.91 27.02
CA THR A 537 -27.34 3.29 26.44
C THR A 537 -28.01 2.11 25.74
N THR A 538 -29.21 1.74 26.17
CA THR A 538 -30.03 0.73 25.48
C THR A 538 -30.82 1.40 24.36
N ALA A 539 -30.44 1.14 23.11
CA ALA A 539 -31.08 1.75 21.94
C ALA A 539 -32.36 1.01 21.51
N VAL A 540 -32.41 -0.31 21.72
CA VAL A 540 -33.59 -1.16 21.52
C VAL A 540 -33.61 -2.18 22.65
N ASP A 541 -34.74 -2.33 23.33
CA ASP A 541 -34.90 -3.23 24.47
C ASP A 541 -36.00 -4.26 24.22
N GLY A 542 -35.61 -5.53 24.04
CA GLY A 542 -36.55 -6.66 23.97
C GLY A 542 -37.61 -6.61 22.85
N LEU A 543 -37.35 -5.91 21.74
CA LEU A 543 -38.34 -5.71 20.67
C LEU A 543 -38.81 -7.05 20.09
N SER A 544 -40.13 -7.29 20.15
CA SER A 544 -40.77 -8.46 19.55
C SER A 544 -41.94 -8.02 18.69
N LEU A 545 -41.89 -8.34 17.39
CA LEU A 545 -42.85 -7.86 16.39
C LEU A 545 -42.85 -8.79 15.17
N ASN A 546 -44.04 -9.11 14.66
CA ASN A 546 -44.22 -9.87 13.43
C ASN A 546 -44.71 -8.96 12.29
N LEU A 547 -44.06 -9.06 11.13
CA LEU A 547 -44.39 -8.36 9.90
C LEU A 547 -44.83 -9.39 8.85
N TYR A 548 -45.87 -9.06 8.09
CA TYR A 548 -46.54 -10.00 7.20
C TYR A 548 -46.30 -9.72 5.72
N GLU A 549 -46.34 -10.77 4.92
CA GLU A 549 -46.30 -10.66 3.46
C GLU A 549 -47.54 -9.90 2.95
N ASN A 550 -47.36 -9.13 1.87
CA ASN A 550 -48.36 -8.24 1.27
C ASN A 550 -48.77 -7.03 2.11
N GLN A 551 -48.11 -6.77 3.23
CA GLN A 551 -48.40 -5.64 4.11
C GLN A 551 -47.23 -4.66 4.21
N ILE A 552 -47.57 -3.39 4.44
CA ILE A 552 -46.64 -2.35 4.88
C ILE A 552 -46.79 -2.19 6.39
N THR A 553 -45.74 -2.55 7.13
CA THR A 553 -45.65 -2.29 8.57
C THR A 553 -44.89 -1.00 8.79
N VAL A 554 -45.52 -0.04 9.47
CA VAL A 554 -44.92 1.25 9.78
C VAL A 554 -44.42 1.28 11.22
N LEU A 555 -43.13 1.52 11.41
CA LEU A 555 -42.51 1.74 12.70
C LEU A 555 -42.47 3.24 13.00
N LEU A 556 -43.41 3.70 13.80
CA LEU A 556 -43.63 5.11 14.15
C LEU A 556 -42.95 5.43 15.49
N GLY A 557 -42.33 6.60 15.59
CA GLY A 557 -41.78 7.07 16.87
C GLY A 557 -41.01 8.37 16.71
N ARG A 558 -40.70 9.04 17.81
CA ARG A 558 -39.84 10.24 17.79
C ARG A 558 -38.39 9.89 17.41
N ASN A 559 -37.58 10.89 17.13
CA ASN A 559 -36.14 10.70 16.94
C ASN A 559 -35.51 10.14 18.23
N GLY A 560 -34.57 9.21 18.11
CA GLY A 560 -33.99 8.51 19.26
C GLY A 560 -34.80 7.32 19.80
N ALA A 561 -35.96 6.98 19.23
CA ALA A 561 -36.77 5.85 19.70
C ALA A 561 -36.22 4.44 19.38
N GLY A 562 -35.11 4.33 18.63
CA GLY A 562 -34.51 3.03 18.24
C GLY A 562 -34.91 2.49 16.86
N LYS A 563 -35.64 3.28 16.04
CA LYS A 563 -36.14 2.89 14.71
C LYS A 563 -35.02 2.48 13.73
N THR A 564 -34.08 3.38 13.47
CA THR A 564 -32.95 3.15 12.57
C THR A 564 -32.03 2.03 13.09
N THR A 565 -31.85 1.93 14.41
CA THR A 565 -31.10 0.83 15.04
C THR A 565 -31.77 -0.53 14.77
N THR A 566 -33.10 -0.58 14.81
CA THR A 566 -33.88 -1.79 14.48
C THR A 566 -33.67 -2.21 13.03
N ILE A 567 -33.83 -1.28 12.06
CA ILE A 567 -33.54 -1.57 10.64
C ILE A 567 -32.09 -2.03 10.46
N SER A 568 -31.13 -1.38 11.14
CA SER A 568 -29.71 -1.70 11.05
C SER A 568 -29.37 -3.10 11.56
N MET A 569 -30.10 -3.59 12.58
CA MET A 569 -29.97 -4.96 13.05
C MET A 569 -30.59 -5.97 12.08
N LEU A 570 -31.81 -5.70 11.59
CA LEU A 570 -32.50 -6.60 10.66
C LEU A 570 -31.80 -6.72 9.31
N SER A 571 -31.13 -5.66 8.88
CA SER A 571 -30.31 -5.60 7.67
C SER A 571 -28.90 -6.16 7.83
N GLY A 572 -28.51 -6.55 9.06
CA GLY A 572 -27.19 -7.08 9.36
C GLY A 572 -26.04 -6.08 9.15
N MET A 573 -26.33 -4.78 9.25
CA MET A 573 -25.31 -3.73 9.40
C MET A 573 -24.70 -3.75 10.81
N ILE A 574 -25.54 -4.07 11.80
CA ILE A 574 -25.18 -4.08 13.21
C ILE A 574 -25.61 -5.41 13.82
N THR A 575 -24.71 -6.11 14.52
CA THR A 575 -25.09 -7.33 15.25
C THR A 575 -25.91 -6.98 16.48
N PRO A 576 -27.04 -7.67 16.72
CA PRO A 576 -27.81 -7.51 17.95
C PRO A 576 -27.00 -7.96 19.18
N THR A 577 -27.22 -7.31 20.32
CA THR A 577 -26.61 -7.71 21.61
C THR A 577 -27.31 -8.95 22.16
N SER A 578 -28.64 -8.98 22.11
CA SER A 578 -29.48 -10.12 22.50
C SER A 578 -30.68 -10.26 21.56
N GLY A 579 -31.33 -11.43 21.56
CA GLY A 579 -32.44 -11.75 20.67
C GLY A 579 -32.04 -12.02 19.22
N THR A 580 -33.01 -12.47 18.43
CA THR A 580 -32.82 -12.81 17.01
C THR A 580 -34.01 -12.35 16.17
N ALA A 581 -33.85 -12.39 14.84
CA ALA A 581 -34.94 -12.20 13.90
C ALA A 581 -34.88 -13.25 12.80
N ILE A 582 -36.05 -13.76 12.41
CA ILE A 582 -36.22 -14.74 11.34
C ILE A 582 -36.85 -14.02 10.15
N LEU A 583 -36.16 -13.98 9.02
CA LEU A 583 -36.60 -13.30 7.80
C LEU A 583 -36.73 -14.31 6.67
N ASN A 584 -37.95 -14.50 6.17
CA ASN A 584 -38.28 -15.49 5.15
C ASN A 584 -37.68 -16.89 5.45
N GLY A 585 -37.70 -17.29 6.74
CA GLY A 585 -37.19 -18.57 7.25
C GLY A 585 -35.70 -18.60 7.61
N TYR A 586 -34.95 -17.52 7.40
CA TYR A 586 -33.51 -17.43 7.69
C TYR A 586 -33.23 -16.59 8.93
N ASP A 587 -32.31 -17.02 9.80
CA ASP A 587 -31.92 -16.28 11.00
C ASP A 587 -30.86 -15.21 10.67
N ILE A 588 -31.03 -13.96 11.14
CA ILE A 588 -30.09 -12.84 10.92
C ILE A 588 -28.66 -13.11 11.43
N ARG A 589 -28.50 -13.92 12.48
CA ARG A 589 -27.20 -14.24 13.08
C ARG A 589 -26.48 -15.34 12.30
N ARG A 590 -27.22 -16.30 11.73
CA ARG A 590 -26.66 -17.51 11.10
C ARG A 590 -26.59 -17.40 9.58
N ASP A 591 -27.64 -16.90 8.95
CA ASP A 591 -27.90 -17.07 7.50
C ASP A 591 -27.86 -15.76 6.70
N MET A 592 -27.18 -14.73 7.23
CA MET A 592 -27.14 -13.39 6.64
C MET A 592 -26.73 -13.37 5.16
N ARG A 593 -25.86 -14.30 4.73
CA ARG A 593 -25.42 -14.42 3.32
C ARG A 593 -26.56 -14.73 2.36
N PHE A 594 -27.51 -15.58 2.77
CA PHE A 594 -28.69 -15.91 1.97
C PHE A 594 -29.72 -14.79 2.06
N LEU A 595 -29.90 -14.25 3.27
CA LEU A 595 -30.87 -13.20 3.55
C LEU A 595 -30.62 -11.92 2.74
N ARG A 596 -29.36 -11.48 2.60
CA ARG A 596 -28.97 -10.29 1.83
C ARG A 596 -29.40 -10.30 0.36
N LYS A 597 -29.62 -11.49 -0.23
CA LYS A 597 -30.14 -11.60 -1.61
C LYS A 597 -31.61 -11.24 -1.72
N CYS A 598 -32.36 -11.32 -0.63
CA CYS A 598 -33.80 -11.09 -0.59
C CYS A 598 -34.19 -9.75 0.04
N ILE A 599 -33.24 -9.05 0.67
CA ILE A 599 -33.45 -7.76 1.33
C ILE A 599 -33.17 -6.60 0.36
N GLY A 600 -34.05 -5.59 0.39
CA GLY A 600 -33.83 -4.27 -0.17
C GLY A 600 -33.83 -3.21 0.92
N ILE A 601 -32.93 -2.23 0.84
CA ILE A 601 -32.82 -1.17 1.86
C ILE A 601 -32.71 0.19 1.22
N CYS A 602 -33.46 1.14 1.78
CA CYS A 602 -33.24 2.56 1.58
C CYS A 602 -32.82 3.16 2.95
N PRO A 603 -31.52 3.46 3.17
CA PRO A 603 -31.05 4.06 4.42
C PRO A 603 -31.47 5.53 4.53
N GLN A 604 -31.32 6.17 5.69
CA GLN A 604 -31.71 7.59 5.88
C GLN A 604 -30.98 8.54 4.92
N HIS A 605 -29.68 8.34 4.70
CA HIS A 605 -28.89 9.13 3.75
C HIS A 605 -28.88 8.51 2.34
N ASN A 606 -28.75 9.36 1.30
CA ASN A 606 -28.75 8.90 -0.08
C ASN A 606 -27.38 8.30 -0.48
N ILE A 607 -27.26 6.98 -0.45
CA ILE A 607 -26.04 6.25 -0.83
C ILE A 607 -26.05 5.96 -2.34
N LEU A 608 -25.44 6.83 -3.15
CA LEU A 608 -25.41 6.74 -4.60
C LEU A 608 -24.00 6.98 -5.18
N TYR A 609 -23.77 6.47 -6.39
CA TYR A 609 -22.57 6.76 -7.15
C TYR A 609 -22.77 8.01 -8.01
N ASP A 610 -22.13 9.11 -7.64
CA ASP A 610 -22.29 10.41 -8.30
C ASP A 610 -22.16 10.39 -9.84
N ASN A 611 -21.24 9.57 -10.37
CA ASN A 611 -20.91 9.53 -11.80
C ASN A 611 -21.69 8.47 -12.61
N LEU A 612 -22.47 7.60 -11.96
CA LEU A 612 -23.36 6.65 -12.64
C LEU A 612 -24.69 7.31 -12.99
N THR A 613 -25.31 6.89 -14.09
CA THR A 613 -26.63 7.37 -14.52
C THR A 613 -27.76 6.68 -13.75
N VAL A 614 -28.97 7.25 -13.80
CA VAL A 614 -30.17 6.64 -13.19
C VAL A 614 -30.37 5.20 -13.68
N GLU A 615 -30.29 4.99 -15.00
CA GLU A 615 -30.42 3.66 -15.59
C GLU A 615 -29.31 2.71 -15.12
N GLU A 616 -28.07 3.16 -15.10
CA GLU A 616 -26.93 2.32 -14.69
C GLU A 616 -27.02 1.90 -13.24
N HIS A 617 -27.53 2.76 -12.35
CA HIS A 617 -27.78 2.39 -10.95
C HIS A 617 -28.78 1.24 -10.86
N LEU A 618 -29.95 1.38 -11.51
CA LEU A 618 -30.99 0.36 -11.47
C LEU A 618 -30.48 -0.95 -12.11
N TYR A 619 -29.79 -0.85 -13.24
CA TYR A 619 -29.16 -2.00 -13.87
C TYR A 619 -28.15 -2.69 -12.97
N PHE A 620 -27.25 -1.93 -12.32
CA PHE A 620 -26.23 -2.47 -11.43
C PHE A 620 -26.84 -3.23 -10.25
N TYR A 621 -27.80 -2.64 -9.54
CA TYR A 621 -28.40 -3.28 -8.36
C TYR A 621 -29.35 -4.44 -8.71
N SER A 622 -30.13 -4.35 -9.79
CA SER A 622 -30.93 -5.49 -10.27
C SER A 622 -30.04 -6.68 -10.69
N ARG A 623 -28.85 -6.40 -11.26
CA ARG A 623 -27.86 -7.42 -11.60
C ARG A 623 -27.18 -8.05 -10.38
N ILE A 624 -26.90 -7.27 -9.33
CA ILE A 624 -26.39 -7.82 -8.05
C ILE A 624 -27.38 -8.82 -7.46
N LYS A 625 -28.68 -8.52 -7.54
CA LYS A 625 -29.77 -9.41 -7.09
C LYS A 625 -30.09 -10.55 -8.07
N ALA A 626 -29.20 -10.79 -9.05
CA ALA A 626 -29.23 -11.90 -9.98
C ALA A 626 -30.48 -12.00 -10.88
N LEU A 627 -31.15 -10.87 -11.18
CA LEU A 627 -32.23 -10.90 -12.17
C LEU A 627 -31.72 -11.23 -13.59
N PRO A 628 -32.51 -11.96 -14.40
CA PRO A 628 -32.21 -12.18 -15.81
C PRO A 628 -32.18 -10.86 -16.60
N LYS A 629 -31.23 -10.73 -17.55
CA LYS A 629 -31.05 -9.51 -18.37
C LYS A 629 -32.32 -9.06 -19.10
N LYS A 630 -33.20 -10.00 -19.49
CA LYS A 630 -34.46 -9.72 -20.19
C LYS A 630 -35.45 -8.99 -19.27
N GLU A 631 -35.59 -9.46 -18.04
CA GLU A 631 -36.51 -8.90 -17.03
C GLU A 631 -36.03 -7.54 -16.52
N ILE A 632 -34.71 -7.35 -16.39
CA ILE A 632 -34.13 -6.08 -15.92
C ILE A 632 -34.56 -4.90 -16.80
N LYS A 633 -34.62 -5.07 -18.12
CA LYS A 633 -35.04 -3.97 -19.01
C LYS A 633 -36.50 -3.56 -18.76
N ALA A 634 -37.38 -4.53 -18.51
CA ALA A 634 -38.78 -4.27 -18.21
C ALA A 634 -38.95 -3.62 -16.83
N GLU A 635 -38.24 -4.13 -15.81
CA GLU A 635 -38.23 -3.58 -14.45
C GLU A 635 -37.73 -2.12 -14.45
N ILE A 636 -36.59 -1.84 -15.10
CA ILE A 636 -36.05 -0.48 -15.23
C ILE A 636 -37.05 0.45 -15.93
N LYS A 637 -37.66 0.02 -17.04
CA LYS A 637 -38.65 0.84 -17.76
C LYS A 637 -39.85 1.17 -16.86
N SER A 638 -40.33 0.20 -16.08
CA SER A 638 -41.44 0.40 -15.13
C SER A 638 -41.11 1.43 -14.05
N TYR A 639 -39.91 1.36 -13.45
CA TYR A 639 -39.47 2.32 -12.45
C TYR A 639 -39.21 3.72 -13.02
N LEU A 640 -38.65 3.81 -14.23
CA LEU A 640 -38.41 5.09 -14.89
C LEU A 640 -39.72 5.84 -15.17
N VAL A 641 -40.79 5.13 -15.56
CA VAL A 641 -42.12 5.71 -15.78
C VAL A 641 -42.76 6.10 -14.44
N SER A 642 -42.77 5.18 -13.47
CA SER A 642 -43.48 5.39 -12.20
C SER A 642 -42.87 6.51 -11.35
N MET A 643 -41.58 6.81 -11.51
CA MET A 643 -40.87 7.89 -10.78
C MET A 643 -40.53 9.11 -11.64
N GLU A 644 -41.07 9.20 -12.86
CA GLU A 644 -40.89 10.33 -13.77
C GLU A 644 -39.40 10.60 -14.14
N PHE A 645 -38.61 9.53 -14.21
CA PHE A 645 -37.22 9.59 -14.65
C PHE A 645 -37.03 9.44 -16.16
N THR A 646 -38.10 9.28 -16.96
CA THR A 646 -38.03 9.03 -18.42
C THR A 646 -37.10 10.03 -19.12
N ASN A 647 -37.25 11.33 -18.86
CA ASN A 647 -36.44 12.40 -19.48
C ASN A 647 -35.05 12.57 -18.84
N LYS A 648 -34.80 11.90 -17.71
CA LYS A 648 -33.54 12.00 -16.93
C LYS A 648 -32.82 10.66 -16.79
N ARG A 649 -33.24 9.64 -17.55
CA ARG A 649 -32.70 8.28 -17.56
C ARG A 649 -31.17 8.23 -17.67
N LYS A 650 -30.60 9.04 -18.57
CA LYS A 650 -29.16 9.13 -18.84
C LYS A 650 -28.43 10.21 -18.02
N LYS A 651 -29.13 10.93 -17.12
CA LYS A 651 -28.48 11.92 -16.24
C LYS A 651 -27.74 11.22 -15.11
N GLN A 652 -26.57 11.76 -14.75
CA GLN A 652 -25.74 11.27 -13.64
C GLN A 652 -26.36 11.63 -12.29
N ALA A 653 -26.18 10.78 -11.29
CA ALA A 653 -26.75 10.99 -9.96
C ALA A 653 -26.34 12.32 -9.31
N LYS A 654 -25.11 12.81 -9.54
CA LYS A 654 -24.65 14.11 -9.02
C LYS A 654 -25.51 15.30 -9.46
N SER A 655 -26.11 15.22 -10.66
CA SER A 655 -26.94 16.28 -11.26
C SER A 655 -28.41 16.25 -10.81
N LEU A 656 -28.80 15.23 -10.03
CA LEU A 656 -30.16 15.10 -9.52
C LEU A 656 -30.35 15.95 -8.26
N SER A 657 -31.54 16.51 -8.07
CA SER A 657 -31.91 17.18 -6.81
C SER A 657 -31.97 16.17 -5.65
N GLY A 658 -31.92 16.64 -4.41
CA GLY A 658 -31.97 15.78 -3.23
C GLY A 658 -33.18 14.82 -3.22
N GLY A 659 -34.38 15.34 -3.52
CA GLY A 659 -35.58 14.51 -3.60
C GLY A 659 -35.55 13.49 -4.76
N MET A 660 -34.93 13.83 -5.89
CA MET A 660 -34.74 12.88 -6.98
C MET A 660 -33.72 11.79 -6.63
N LYS A 661 -32.64 12.13 -5.92
CA LYS A 661 -31.72 11.13 -5.36
C LYS A 661 -32.44 10.18 -4.41
N ARG A 662 -33.35 10.72 -3.58
CA ARG A 662 -34.17 9.92 -2.65
C ARG A 662 -35.07 8.94 -3.39
N LYS A 663 -35.79 9.40 -4.42
CA LYS A 663 -36.59 8.54 -5.30
C LYS A 663 -35.76 7.40 -5.89
N LEU A 664 -34.56 7.70 -6.40
CA LEU A 664 -33.67 6.68 -6.95
C LEU A 664 -33.25 5.63 -5.91
N CYS A 665 -32.94 6.04 -4.68
CA CYS A 665 -32.59 5.11 -3.60
C CYS A 665 -33.75 4.14 -3.28
N ILE A 666 -34.98 4.63 -3.30
CA ILE A 666 -36.17 3.79 -3.07
C ILE A 666 -36.36 2.81 -4.22
N CYS A 667 -36.18 3.23 -5.47
CA CYS A 667 -36.18 2.31 -6.61
C CYS A 667 -35.12 1.21 -6.44
N ILE A 668 -33.90 1.57 -6.03
CA ILE A 668 -32.82 0.60 -5.78
C ILE A 668 -33.19 -0.40 -4.67
N ALA A 669 -33.89 0.04 -3.63
CA ALA A 669 -34.39 -0.85 -2.58
C ALA A 669 -35.43 -1.85 -3.12
N LEU A 670 -36.30 -1.41 -4.04
CA LEU A 670 -37.35 -2.24 -4.62
C LEU A 670 -36.85 -3.16 -5.75
N CYS A 671 -35.79 -2.75 -6.47
CA CYS A 671 -35.14 -3.52 -7.51
C CYS A 671 -34.77 -4.93 -7.04
N GLY A 672 -34.73 -5.87 -7.97
CA GLY A 672 -34.22 -7.20 -7.65
C GLY A 672 -35.27 -8.21 -7.22
N ASN A 673 -36.57 -7.89 -7.36
CA ASN A 673 -37.67 -8.65 -6.75
C ASN A 673 -37.43 -8.95 -5.26
N SER A 674 -36.96 -7.93 -4.52
CA SER A 674 -36.71 -8.02 -3.08
C SER A 674 -37.99 -8.40 -2.35
N LYS A 675 -37.96 -9.53 -1.62
CA LYS A 675 -39.12 -9.99 -0.83
C LYS A 675 -39.33 -9.15 0.41
N ILE A 676 -38.25 -8.63 0.99
CA ILE A 676 -38.29 -7.83 2.22
C ILE A 676 -37.64 -6.49 1.91
N VAL A 677 -38.36 -5.40 2.15
CA VAL A 677 -37.90 -4.05 1.83
C VAL A 677 -37.95 -3.20 3.09
N MET A 678 -36.82 -2.63 3.49
CA MET A 678 -36.72 -1.77 4.67
C MET A 678 -36.42 -0.34 4.22
N LEU A 679 -37.26 0.59 4.63
CA LEU A 679 -37.18 1.99 4.24
C LEU A 679 -37.03 2.85 5.48
N ASP A 680 -35.87 3.48 5.60
CA ASP A 680 -35.52 4.30 6.76
C ASP A 680 -35.80 5.79 6.49
N GLU A 681 -36.92 6.30 7.00
CA GLU A 681 -37.44 7.66 6.76
C GLU A 681 -37.51 8.07 5.26
N PRO A 682 -38.22 7.31 4.40
CA PRO A 682 -38.15 7.47 2.93
C PRO A 682 -38.64 8.82 2.42
N THR A 683 -39.54 9.49 3.13
CA THR A 683 -40.18 10.75 2.72
C THR A 683 -39.44 12.01 3.17
N SER A 684 -38.37 11.86 3.97
CA SER A 684 -37.59 13.00 4.46
C SER A 684 -36.98 13.80 3.30
N GLY A 685 -37.21 15.11 3.29
CA GLY A 685 -36.71 16.02 2.25
C GLY A 685 -37.45 15.98 0.89
N LEU A 686 -38.64 15.35 0.82
CA LEU A 686 -39.52 15.41 -0.34
C LEU A 686 -40.62 16.47 -0.17
N ASP A 687 -40.98 17.13 -1.27
CA ASP A 687 -42.17 17.98 -1.36
C ASP A 687 -43.47 17.14 -1.26
N PRO A 688 -44.59 17.75 -0.85
CA PRO A 688 -45.86 17.04 -0.63
C PRO A 688 -46.35 16.24 -1.83
N ASN A 689 -46.17 16.74 -3.05
CA ASN A 689 -46.59 16.05 -4.28
C ASN A 689 -45.73 14.80 -4.53
N ASN A 690 -44.41 14.94 -4.45
CA ASN A 690 -43.51 13.80 -4.61
C ASN A 690 -43.64 12.75 -3.50
N ARG A 691 -44.04 13.16 -2.29
CA ARG A 691 -44.39 12.24 -1.19
C ARG A 691 -45.60 11.36 -1.55
N ARG A 692 -46.67 11.94 -2.08
CA ARG A 692 -47.86 11.18 -2.53
C ARG A 692 -47.53 10.17 -3.63
N LYS A 693 -46.78 10.60 -4.65
CA LYS A 693 -46.34 9.68 -5.73
C LYS A 693 -45.49 8.53 -5.21
N LEU A 694 -44.64 8.79 -4.21
CA LEU A 694 -43.89 7.74 -3.54
C LEU A 694 -44.81 6.78 -2.79
N TRP A 695 -45.82 7.29 -2.09
CA TRP A 695 -46.81 6.45 -1.42
C TRP A 695 -47.54 5.53 -2.38
N ASP A 696 -48.01 6.07 -3.51
CA ASP A 696 -48.67 5.29 -4.57
C ASP A 696 -47.76 4.17 -5.10
N LEU A 697 -46.46 4.45 -5.24
CA LEU A 697 -45.47 3.46 -5.68
C LEU A 697 -45.30 2.34 -4.64
N LEU A 698 -45.19 2.67 -3.36
CA LEU A 698 -45.07 1.67 -2.29
C LEU A 698 -46.32 0.80 -2.19
N LEU A 699 -47.51 1.41 -2.27
CA LEU A 699 -48.78 0.70 -2.29
C LEU A 699 -48.90 -0.22 -3.52
N LYS A 700 -48.47 0.25 -4.69
CA LYS A 700 -48.47 -0.56 -5.92
C LYS A 700 -47.53 -1.76 -5.84
N HIS A 701 -46.37 -1.62 -5.18
CA HIS A 701 -45.35 -2.67 -5.08
C HIS A 701 -45.43 -3.53 -3.81
N ARG A 702 -46.42 -3.32 -2.93
CA ARG A 702 -46.60 -4.09 -1.68
C ARG A 702 -46.92 -5.57 -1.93
N THR A 703 -47.56 -5.89 -3.05
CA THR A 703 -47.89 -7.27 -3.39
C THR A 703 -46.62 -8.11 -3.59
N GLY A 704 -46.61 -9.29 -2.97
CA GLY A 704 -45.48 -10.21 -2.92
C GLY A 704 -44.29 -9.73 -2.05
N LYS A 705 -44.46 -8.69 -1.23
CA LYS A 705 -43.37 -8.13 -0.40
C LYS A 705 -43.82 -7.90 1.05
N THR A 706 -42.85 -7.94 1.95
CA THR A 706 -42.98 -7.45 3.33
C THR A 706 -42.23 -6.14 3.42
N ILE A 707 -42.94 -5.02 3.60
CA ILE A 707 -42.32 -3.69 3.64
C ILE A 707 -42.30 -3.20 5.08
N LEU A 708 -41.12 -2.85 5.59
CA LEU A 708 -40.93 -2.15 6.85
C LEU A 708 -40.56 -0.70 6.55
N LEU A 709 -41.40 0.23 6.99
CA LEU A 709 -41.21 1.66 6.81
C LEU A 709 -41.02 2.32 8.16
N THR A 710 -39.95 3.06 8.39
CA THR A 710 -39.82 3.93 9.56
C THR A 710 -40.19 5.35 9.19
N THR A 711 -40.95 6.01 10.07
CA THR A 711 -41.28 7.42 9.91
C THR A 711 -41.54 8.04 11.27
N HIS A 712 -41.50 9.37 11.32
CA HIS A 712 -42.01 10.15 12.44
C HIS A 712 -43.28 10.93 12.06
N PHE A 713 -43.73 10.86 10.80
CA PHE A 713 -44.95 11.50 10.31
C PHE A 713 -46.16 10.60 10.51
N MET A 714 -47.15 11.07 11.28
CA MET A 714 -48.39 10.33 11.51
C MET A 714 -49.20 10.14 10.22
N ASP A 715 -49.29 11.17 9.36
CA ASP A 715 -50.01 11.09 8.09
C ASP A 715 -49.49 9.96 7.19
N GLU A 716 -48.17 9.75 7.18
CA GLU A 716 -47.56 8.68 6.40
C GLU A 716 -47.90 7.31 6.97
N ALA A 717 -47.88 7.18 8.30
CA ALA A 717 -48.26 5.94 8.97
C ALA A 717 -49.74 5.60 8.74
N ASP A 718 -50.62 6.60 8.74
CA ASP A 718 -52.05 6.43 8.54
C ASP A 718 -52.39 6.01 7.09
N VAL A 719 -51.72 6.60 6.10
CA VAL A 719 -51.97 6.31 4.67
C VAL A 719 -51.31 5.01 4.22
N LEU A 720 -50.08 4.73 4.66
CA LEU A 720 -49.32 3.56 4.20
C LEU A 720 -49.46 2.33 5.08
N GLY A 721 -49.70 2.51 6.38
CA GLY A 721 -49.57 1.44 7.36
C GLY A 721 -50.79 0.52 7.40
N ASP A 722 -50.63 -0.70 6.87
CA ASP A 722 -51.56 -1.79 7.16
C ASP A 722 -51.48 -2.17 8.66
N ARG A 723 -50.28 -2.09 9.25
CA ARG A 723 -50.04 -2.11 10.70
C ARG A 723 -49.07 -1.00 11.09
N ILE A 724 -49.33 -0.34 12.21
CA ILE A 724 -48.50 0.69 12.80
C ILE A 724 -47.98 0.17 14.14
N ALA A 725 -46.68 0.19 14.32
CA ALA A 725 -45.98 -0.15 15.56
C ALA A 725 -45.37 1.13 16.13
N ILE A 726 -45.78 1.53 17.34
CA ILE A 726 -45.28 2.76 17.98
C ILE A 726 -44.15 2.42 18.96
N MET A 727 -42.97 2.98 18.72
CA MET A 727 -41.81 2.85 19.59
C MET A 727 -41.53 4.12 20.38
N ALA A 728 -41.17 3.95 21.65
CA ALA A 728 -40.69 5.02 22.52
C ALA A 728 -39.67 4.46 23.52
N GLY A 729 -38.53 5.14 23.67
CA GLY A 729 -37.47 4.72 24.61
C GLY A 729 -36.86 3.36 24.30
N GLY A 730 -36.81 2.94 23.03
CA GLY A 730 -36.25 1.64 22.63
C GLY A 730 -37.23 0.46 22.75
N GLU A 731 -38.43 0.66 23.29
CA GLU A 731 -39.44 -0.39 23.47
C GLU A 731 -40.65 -0.19 22.53
N LEU A 732 -41.31 -1.29 22.20
CA LEU A 732 -42.62 -1.29 21.54
C LEU A 732 -43.72 -0.96 22.56
N LYS A 733 -44.51 0.09 22.31
CA LYS A 733 -45.59 0.51 23.23
C LYS A 733 -46.95 -0.02 22.79
N CYS A 734 -47.26 0.05 21.50
CA CYS A 734 -48.48 -0.49 20.93
C CYS A 734 -48.29 -0.88 19.47
N CYS A 735 -49.13 -1.79 18.97
CA CYS A 735 -49.11 -2.21 17.59
C CYS A 735 -50.51 -2.59 17.10
N GLY A 736 -50.92 -2.06 15.95
CA GLY A 736 -52.19 -2.41 15.33
C GLY A 736 -52.48 -1.59 14.09
N SER A 737 -53.63 -1.82 13.47
CA SER A 737 -54.18 -1.02 12.39
C SER A 737 -54.39 0.42 12.84
N SER A 738 -54.38 1.37 11.89
CA SER A 738 -54.67 2.77 12.19
C SER A 738 -56.02 2.93 12.91
N PHE A 739 -57.03 2.17 12.47
CA PHE A 739 -58.35 2.14 13.10
C PHE A 739 -58.30 1.66 14.55
N PHE A 740 -57.60 0.56 14.84
CA PHE A 740 -57.44 0.05 16.20
C PHE A 740 -56.77 1.07 17.12
N LEU A 741 -55.67 1.68 16.67
CA LEU A 741 -54.92 2.66 17.47
C LEU A 741 -55.73 3.95 17.71
N LYS A 742 -56.48 4.42 16.71
CA LYS A 742 -57.40 5.56 16.86
C LYS A 742 -58.55 5.24 17.82
N LYS A 743 -59.08 4.02 17.80
CA LYS A 743 -60.09 3.59 18.78
C LYS A 743 -59.54 3.54 20.20
N LEU A 744 -58.27 3.15 20.37
CA LEU A 744 -57.66 2.94 21.68
C LEU A 744 -57.09 4.23 22.31
N TYR A 745 -56.57 5.15 21.48
CA TYR A 745 -55.88 6.37 21.94
C TYR A 745 -56.43 7.67 21.36
N GLY A 746 -57.35 7.61 20.40
CA GLY A 746 -57.94 8.81 19.79
C GLY A 746 -58.87 9.53 20.75
N SER A 747 -58.85 10.86 20.71
CA SER A 747 -59.71 11.73 21.52
C SER A 747 -61.11 11.93 20.88
N GLY A 748 -61.65 10.91 20.23
CA GLY A 748 -62.90 11.00 19.43
C GLY A 748 -62.65 11.21 17.92
N TYR A 749 -63.73 11.40 17.15
CA TYR A 749 -63.69 11.64 15.70
C TYR A 749 -64.14 13.07 15.40
N ILE A 750 -63.28 13.86 14.76
CA ILE A 750 -63.63 15.23 14.37
C ILE A 750 -64.28 15.20 12.98
N LEU A 751 -65.59 15.38 12.93
CA LEU A 751 -66.34 15.55 11.69
C LEU A 751 -66.38 17.04 11.33
N VAL A 752 -65.73 17.40 10.20
CA VAL A 752 -65.75 18.76 9.66
C VAL A 752 -66.73 18.79 8.49
N ILE A 753 -67.81 19.57 8.62
CA ILE A 753 -68.84 19.70 7.58
C ILE A 753 -68.72 21.11 6.98
N ASP A 754 -68.58 21.17 5.65
CA ASP A 754 -68.58 22.44 4.91
C ASP A 754 -70.02 22.88 4.63
N LYS A 755 -70.36 24.14 4.99
CA LYS A 755 -71.76 24.59 5.01
C LYS A 755 -72.17 25.18 3.67
N GLY A 756 -73.22 24.62 3.07
CA GLY A 756 -73.95 25.26 1.97
C GLY A 756 -74.69 26.52 2.45
N PRO A 757 -75.06 27.46 1.55
CA PRO A 757 -75.71 28.73 1.91
C PRO A 757 -77.10 28.59 2.57
N ARG A 758 -77.74 27.42 2.50
CA ARG A 758 -79.04 27.11 3.13
C ARG A 758 -78.95 26.11 4.28
N CYS A 759 -77.76 25.89 4.84
CA CYS A 759 -77.50 24.85 5.83
C CYS A 759 -77.98 25.28 7.24
N ASP A 760 -78.93 24.54 7.81
CA ASP A 760 -79.46 24.75 9.16
C ASP A 760 -78.66 23.90 10.18
N VAL A 761 -77.63 24.52 10.77
CA VAL A 761 -76.67 23.88 11.68
C VAL A 761 -77.35 23.25 12.92
N PRO A 762 -78.33 23.90 13.59
CA PRO A 762 -79.09 23.29 14.69
C PRO A 762 -79.76 21.96 14.35
N LYS A 763 -80.46 21.88 13.20
CA LYS A 763 -81.16 20.64 12.80
C LYS A 763 -80.19 19.49 12.52
N ILE A 764 -79.07 19.79 11.86
CA ILE A 764 -78.03 18.80 11.58
C ILE A 764 -77.37 18.32 12.88
N THR A 765 -77.11 19.24 13.81
CA THR A 765 -76.54 18.89 15.11
C THR A 765 -77.50 18.02 15.93
N ALA A 766 -78.80 18.29 15.88
CA ALA A 766 -79.83 17.47 16.54
C ALA A 766 -79.93 16.05 15.94
N LEU A 767 -79.86 15.94 14.60
CA LEU A 767 -79.86 14.65 13.90
C LEU A 767 -78.60 13.82 14.19
N LEU A 768 -77.46 14.49 14.34
CA LEU A 768 -76.21 13.81 14.69
C LEU A 768 -76.21 13.36 16.16
N LYS A 769 -76.79 14.16 17.07
CA LYS A 769 -76.97 13.76 18.48
C LYS A 769 -77.96 12.61 18.68
N SER A 770 -78.98 12.48 17.82
CA SER A 770 -79.89 11.32 17.90
C SER A 770 -79.23 10.02 17.44
N SER A 771 -78.21 10.11 16.58
CA SER A 771 -77.50 8.96 16.03
C SER A 771 -76.24 8.61 16.83
N VAL A 772 -75.57 9.60 17.43
CA VAL A 772 -74.37 9.44 18.25
C VAL A 772 -74.50 10.32 19.52
N PRO A 773 -74.77 9.74 20.70
CA PRO A 773 -75.12 10.49 21.91
C PRO A 773 -74.01 11.41 22.46
N GLU A 774 -72.75 11.10 22.17
CA GLU A 774 -71.57 11.77 22.76
C GLU A 774 -71.03 12.96 21.93
N VAL A 775 -71.73 13.37 20.86
CA VAL A 775 -71.25 14.40 19.93
C VAL A 775 -71.19 15.80 20.57
N GLN A 776 -70.01 16.43 20.54
CA GLN A 776 -69.77 17.79 21.03
C GLN A 776 -69.54 18.77 19.86
N GLY A 777 -70.41 19.77 19.70
CA GLY A 777 -70.30 20.77 18.64
C GLY A 777 -69.36 21.93 18.97
N ARG A 778 -68.48 22.30 18.04
CA ARG A 778 -67.60 23.47 18.09
C ARG A 778 -67.83 24.40 16.88
N LEU A 779 -68.40 25.57 17.15
CA LEU A 779 -68.63 26.64 16.16
C LEU A 779 -67.37 27.49 16.01
N ASN A 780 -66.80 27.49 14.81
CA ASN A 780 -65.81 28.49 14.39
C ASN A 780 -66.55 29.61 13.66
N ASN A 781 -66.77 30.74 14.34
CA ASN A 781 -67.48 31.91 13.78
C ASN A 781 -66.73 32.59 12.62
N ALA A 782 -65.46 32.23 12.38
CA ALA A 782 -64.61 32.81 11.34
C ALA A 782 -64.57 32.01 10.02
N SER A 783 -65.13 30.79 9.94
CA SER A 783 -65.08 29.94 8.74
C SER A 783 -66.45 29.41 8.31
N ARG A 784 -66.59 29.03 7.03
CA ARG A 784 -67.79 28.37 6.49
C ARG A 784 -67.95 26.91 6.96
N SER A 785 -67.29 26.51 8.03
CA SER A 785 -67.26 25.13 8.53
C SER A 785 -67.68 25.04 10.00
N PHE A 786 -68.35 23.94 10.35
CA PHE A 786 -68.65 23.56 11.75
C PHE A 786 -67.97 22.22 12.05
N GLY A 787 -67.33 22.13 13.20
CA GLY A 787 -66.66 20.91 13.66
C GLY A 787 -67.47 20.23 14.76
N LEU A 788 -67.63 18.92 14.67
CA LEU A 788 -68.21 18.08 15.72
C LEU A 788 -67.12 17.12 16.20
N ASN A 789 -66.87 17.08 17.51
CA ASN A 789 -65.95 16.17 18.17
C ASN A 789 -66.68 14.93 18.71
#